data_AF-A0A352Z1V5-F1
#
_entry.id   AF-A0A352Z1V5-F1
#
_cell.length_a   1.000
_cell.length_b   1.000
_cell.length_c   1.000
_cell.angle_alpha   90.00
_cell.angle_beta   90.00
_cell.angle_gamma   90.00
#
_symmetry.space_group_name_H-M   'P 1'
#
loop_
_entity.id
_entity.type
_entity.pdbx_description
1 polymer ?
#
loop_
_entity_poly.entity_id
_entity_poly.type
_entity_poly.pdbx_seq_one_letter_code
_entity_poly.pdbx_strand_id
1 'polypeptide(L)'
;MMIRLLHKIILIFIFMPGILCSQSAKYNYSSSSVLSSGQWFKIAILEDGIYRIDYSKLKQAGLLNPSNPRIFANNAGQLSFYTSNPSPDDLEEISVSLVTGSDGIFNEGDYLLFYGQATGRWIFNKVKGEYDFLRHHYSDTAFYFITSGNIPAKKVTDAVTPSGEPDHFSSESDVLFNHEVESENIIKSGREWYQPVSSLKETDINPGFTGLKPGEPVKYRIRVLARAPSVSDFYFYEGSTLHKTIKVPDVNMFNYTGTYAQISDSSGTIMPLSTGPVYKIGFKNPGDAGAKGWLDFVRLHARKLNSFSGNTGYLFDSGIVGPGNLTEFTIKSPDRNPVIWDITDPVNPKNIKWSRNGENIKFTAYTDTLRKFVLFAETGTIQPIFRSGTIANQDLHGSEPAGMVIVTHPLFISYAEKLAAFHFENSGLISQIVTPQQIYNEFSGGIPDIAAIRNFLRMKYLKQEGTGNPLKYLLLFGDGSYQNKIQPPLNPNFIPTYQSQNSNVIVSSFTSDDFYGLLEDGEGEGEGTEDIGIGRLPVSDTTQARIVVNKIIKYMNPSNKGDWKNAICIVADDEDGNAHIADAEGLSLLLQDSVPEYNTDKIYLDAFRQVTSVNGQSYPDATIAINNRINSGCLIFNYVGHGNENGLAHERVVRTEDINAWKNGSRLPLFITATCEFSRFDDADMNMITRVMTPRTSAGEMVLLNPDGGGIALMSTTRVVYSAPNYYLNRNIYGATFDTDESGSPLALGDIIRIAKNNSGSGPNKRNFSLLGDPALVLAYPWHGKVITDSINHIHVNNGTDTLKALSTVTISGHIEERNGSLMSDFNGTVSSVVYDKTVSVKTLANDGGISMSFDLRNNILFSGKTKASDGRFNFTFMVPRDINYSYGPGKISYYASDNSRDMNGYYSDVIIGGFTSSTGTDTEGPFIRLFMNDTLFRNGGITCPNPRILAIIEDEGGINTTGAGIGHDLIAYLDNDPKTSFILNNYFESDFDSYVRGKVTYNLSDIPEGMHTLTLKAWDNFNNSSQETIRFVVMPEGKFVLNDIINYPNPAISDTKISAEHNRPDEALEITVSILDMSGRIIRIIREEAYSTGYRLPPVRWDGNTEEGRRVGRGIYIYSVTVRTSRGEEAQGTGRIIIL
;
A
#
# COMPACT_ATOMS: atom_id res chain seq x y z
N MET A 1 -66.57 -15.73 12.23
CA MET A 1 -65.80 -14.51 12.60
C MET A 1 -64.85 -14.73 13.81
N MET A 2 -64.47 -15.98 14.13
CA MET A 2 -63.57 -16.31 15.25
C MET A 2 -62.27 -17.01 14.81
N ILE A 3 -62.09 -17.24 13.49
CA ILE A 3 -60.91 -17.91 12.91
C ILE A 3 -59.90 -16.89 12.34
N ARG A 4 -60.33 -15.64 12.11
CA ARG A 4 -59.45 -14.52 11.68
C ARG A 4 -58.78 -13.77 12.83
N LEU A 5 -59.16 -14.02 14.09
CA LEU A 5 -58.52 -13.41 15.27
C LEU A 5 -57.38 -14.29 15.82
N LEU A 6 -57.49 -15.63 15.71
CA LEU A 6 -56.41 -16.55 16.12
C LEU A 6 -55.18 -16.48 15.20
N HIS A 7 -55.38 -16.24 13.91
CA HIS A 7 -54.26 -16.10 12.95
C HIS A 7 -53.49 -14.79 13.08
N LYS A 8 -54.04 -13.77 13.75
CA LYS A 8 -53.31 -12.52 14.04
C LYS A 8 -52.56 -12.57 15.38
N ILE A 9 -52.93 -13.46 16.30
CA ILE A 9 -52.22 -13.64 17.58
C ILE A 9 -51.06 -14.64 17.44
N ILE A 10 -51.13 -15.59 16.48
CA ILE A 10 -50.03 -16.52 16.18
C ILE A 10 -48.97 -15.91 15.24
N LEU A 11 -49.32 -14.93 14.39
CA LEU A 11 -48.34 -14.23 13.56
C LEU A 11 -47.54 -13.13 14.30
N ILE A 12 -47.95 -12.74 15.51
CA ILE A 12 -47.23 -11.74 16.34
C ILE A 12 -46.19 -12.41 17.27
N PHE A 13 -46.20 -13.74 17.40
CA PHE A 13 -45.22 -14.50 18.20
C PHE A 13 -44.12 -15.22 17.39
N ILE A 14 -44.13 -15.11 16.05
CA ILE A 14 -43.12 -15.75 15.16
C ILE A 14 -42.19 -14.73 14.47
N PHE A 15 -42.39 -13.43 14.70
CA PHE A 15 -41.51 -12.34 14.22
C PHE A 15 -41.07 -11.42 15.36
N MET A 16 -40.68 -12.00 16.50
CA MET A 16 -39.74 -11.34 17.39
C MET A 16 -38.35 -11.85 16.98
N PRO A 17 -37.50 -11.08 16.28
CA PRO A 17 -36.09 -11.26 16.52
C PRO A 17 -35.93 -11.01 18.02
N GLY A 18 -35.31 -11.96 18.72
CA GLY A 18 -34.79 -11.68 20.05
C GLY A 18 -33.73 -10.59 19.91
N ILE A 19 -34.18 -9.34 19.78
CA ILE A 19 -33.46 -8.18 20.29
C ILE A 19 -33.60 -8.35 21.82
N LEU A 20 -32.82 -9.30 22.35
CA LEU A 20 -32.10 -8.98 23.55
C LEU A 20 -31.43 -7.66 23.20
N CYS A 21 -31.91 -6.56 23.78
CA CYS A 21 -31.01 -5.45 24.05
C CYS A 21 -29.82 -6.11 24.73
N SER A 22 -28.77 -6.39 23.97
CA SER A 22 -27.43 -6.53 24.50
C SER A 22 -27.21 -5.20 25.19
N GLN A 23 -27.49 -5.15 26.50
CA GLN A 23 -26.81 -4.19 27.33
C GLN A 23 -25.35 -4.40 26.97
N SER A 24 -24.71 -3.38 26.39
CA SER A 24 -23.29 -3.42 26.09
C SER A 24 -22.60 -3.96 27.33
N ALA A 25 -22.07 -5.17 27.24
CA ALA A 25 -21.24 -5.69 28.30
C ALA A 25 -20.09 -4.68 28.39
N LYS A 26 -19.99 -3.96 29.51
CA LYS A 26 -18.85 -3.07 29.73
C LYS A 26 -17.59 -3.91 29.55
N TYR A 27 -16.87 -3.68 28.46
CA TYR A 27 -15.61 -4.35 28.17
C TYR A 27 -14.61 -3.91 29.24
N ASN A 28 -14.38 -4.78 30.24
CA ASN A 28 -13.44 -4.53 31.32
C ASN A 28 -12.04 -4.98 30.89
N TYR A 29 -11.41 -4.18 30.03
CA TYR A 29 -9.98 -4.32 29.74
C TYR A 29 -9.15 -4.02 30.99
N SER A 30 -8.02 -4.68 31.11
CA SER A 30 -7.04 -4.47 32.17
C SER A 30 -6.54 -3.03 32.13
N SER A 31 -6.28 -2.49 33.32
CA SER A 31 -5.78 -1.13 33.47
C SER A 31 -4.26 -1.03 33.28
N SER A 32 -3.54 -2.14 33.42
CA SER A 32 -2.10 -2.25 33.20
C SER A 32 -1.75 -3.72 32.91
N SER A 33 -0.75 -3.95 32.06
CA SER A 33 -0.25 -5.30 31.78
C SER A 33 0.60 -5.84 32.93
N VAL A 34 0.56 -7.16 33.15
CA VAL A 34 1.50 -7.85 34.04
C VAL A 34 2.96 -7.67 33.59
N LEU A 35 3.21 -7.38 32.31
CA LEU A 35 4.53 -7.11 31.75
C LEU A 35 5.05 -5.69 32.06
N SER A 36 4.26 -4.84 32.73
CA SER A 36 4.63 -3.45 33.07
C SER A 36 5.84 -3.35 34.00
N SER A 37 6.15 -4.41 34.75
CA SER A 37 7.28 -4.47 35.68
C SER A 37 7.80 -5.89 35.88
N GLY A 38 9.03 -6.01 36.40
CA GLY A 38 9.67 -7.29 36.70
C GLY A 38 10.79 -7.66 35.72
N GLN A 39 11.25 -8.91 35.80
CA GLN A 39 12.23 -9.50 34.89
C GLN A 39 11.59 -10.70 34.19
N TRP A 40 11.37 -10.56 32.89
CA TRP A 40 10.61 -11.52 32.10
C TRP A 40 11.49 -12.26 31.10
N PHE A 41 11.22 -13.56 30.93
CA PHE A 41 11.85 -14.43 29.94
C PHE A 41 10.77 -15.11 29.10
N LYS A 42 11.06 -15.35 27.82
CA LYS A 42 10.13 -16.02 26.90
C LYS A 42 10.58 -17.45 26.65
N ILE A 43 9.67 -18.41 26.78
CA ILE A 43 9.88 -19.80 26.37
C ILE A 43 8.93 -20.16 25.23
N ALA A 44 9.36 -21.07 24.37
CA ALA A 44 8.64 -21.52 23.18
C ALA A 44 8.37 -23.02 23.25
N ILE A 45 7.18 -23.43 22.80
CA ILE A 45 6.76 -24.82 22.72
C ILE A 45 6.07 -25.12 21.38
N LEU A 46 6.15 -26.38 20.94
CA LEU A 46 5.65 -26.82 19.62
C LEU A 46 4.55 -27.88 19.70
N GLU A 47 4.44 -28.59 20.82
CA GLU A 47 3.47 -29.67 21.03
C GLU A 47 2.79 -29.55 22.41
N ASP A 48 1.57 -30.04 22.51
CA ASP A 48 0.88 -30.19 23.80
C ASP A 48 1.68 -31.15 24.68
N GLY A 49 1.80 -30.88 25.98
CA GLY A 49 2.50 -31.79 26.87
C GLY A 49 2.82 -31.24 28.25
N ILE A 50 3.51 -32.07 29.05
CA ILE A 50 4.03 -31.68 30.36
C ILE A 50 5.47 -31.25 30.20
N TYR A 51 5.73 -29.99 30.51
CA TYR A 51 7.02 -29.37 30.36
C TYR A 51 7.74 -29.29 31.69
N ARG A 52 9.02 -29.68 31.68
CA ARG A 52 9.94 -29.63 32.81
C ARG A 52 10.94 -28.50 32.61
N ILE A 53 11.18 -27.74 33.67
CA ILE A 53 12.28 -26.77 33.72
C ILE A 53 13.06 -26.99 35.02
N ASP A 54 14.31 -27.37 34.88
CA ASP A 54 15.20 -27.59 36.03
C ASP A 54 15.60 -26.27 36.68
N TYR A 55 15.80 -26.28 38.01
CA TYR A 55 16.25 -25.11 38.76
C TYR A 55 17.53 -24.50 38.19
N SER A 56 18.48 -25.35 37.82
CA SER A 56 19.75 -24.96 37.21
C SER A 56 19.55 -24.20 35.90
N LYS A 57 18.50 -24.54 35.14
CA LYS A 57 18.15 -23.86 33.89
C LYS A 57 17.58 -22.47 34.13
N LEU A 58 16.73 -22.31 35.15
CA LEU A 58 16.22 -20.99 35.56
C LEU A 58 17.36 -20.07 36.00
N LYS A 59 18.30 -20.60 36.80
CA LYS A 59 19.50 -19.88 37.22
C LYS A 59 20.40 -19.53 36.04
N GLN A 60 20.59 -20.46 35.10
CA GLN A 60 21.38 -20.24 33.87
C GLN A 60 20.74 -19.17 32.97
N ALA A 61 19.41 -19.13 32.89
CA ALA A 61 18.68 -18.11 32.15
C ALA A 61 18.86 -16.70 32.75
N GLY A 62 19.32 -16.60 34.00
CA GLY A 62 19.55 -15.34 34.70
C GLY A 62 18.34 -14.86 35.51
N LEU A 63 17.43 -15.76 35.88
CA LEU A 63 16.28 -15.44 36.73
C LEU A 63 16.77 -15.05 38.13
N LEU A 64 16.38 -13.87 38.61
CA LEU A 64 16.88 -13.32 39.88
C LEU A 64 16.51 -14.15 41.11
N ASN A 65 15.28 -14.67 41.18
CA ASN A 65 14.82 -15.53 42.27
C ASN A 65 14.33 -16.89 41.72
N PRO A 66 15.25 -17.81 41.35
CA PRO A 66 14.89 -19.09 40.75
C PRO A 66 14.18 -20.03 41.73
N SER A 67 14.21 -19.74 43.04
CA SER A 67 13.47 -20.50 44.06
C SER A 67 11.97 -20.21 44.07
N ASN A 68 11.51 -19.18 43.36
CA ASN A 68 10.09 -18.86 43.23
C ASN A 68 9.72 -18.48 41.77
N PRO A 69 9.82 -19.42 40.82
CA PRO A 69 9.51 -19.17 39.43
C PRO A 69 7.99 -19.16 39.18
N ARG A 70 7.52 -18.24 38.35
CA ARG A 70 6.11 -18.12 37.94
C ARG A 70 6.01 -18.17 36.43
N ILE A 71 4.96 -18.83 35.92
CA ILE A 71 4.71 -18.96 34.49
C ILE A 71 3.42 -18.23 34.14
N PHE A 72 3.45 -17.47 33.05
CA PHE A 72 2.31 -16.72 32.52
C PHE A 72 2.10 -17.05 31.05
N ALA A 73 0.85 -17.11 30.61
CA ALA A 73 0.50 -17.22 29.19
C ALA A 73 -0.93 -16.77 28.93
N ASN A 74 -1.22 -16.46 27.67
CA ASN A 74 -2.56 -16.25 27.15
C ASN A 74 -2.69 -17.01 25.82
N ASN A 75 -2.42 -18.31 25.87
CA ASN A 75 -2.38 -19.16 24.67
C ASN A 75 -3.75 -19.74 24.35
N ALA A 76 -4.61 -18.93 23.74
CA ALA A 76 -5.94 -19.35 23.26
C ALA A 76 -5.90 -20.16 21.94
N GLY A 77 -4.72 -20.36 21.32
CA GLY A 77 -4.59 -20.84 19.95
C GLY A 77 -4.85 -19.71 18.95
N GLN A 78 -5.44 -20.02 17.79
CA GLN A 78 -5.86 -19.00 16.82
C GLN A 78 -6.93 -18.09 17.44
N LEU A 79 -6.64 -16.80 17.54
CA LEU A 79 -7.62 -15.82 17.99
C LEU A 79 -8.74 -15.69 16.95
N SER A 80 -9.93 -15.31 17.43
CA SER A 80 -11.12 -15.14 16.59
C SER A 80 -10.91 -14.03 15.55
N PHE A 81 -11.19 -14.32 14.28
CA PHE A 81 -11.29 -13.30 13.23
C PHE A 81 -12.53 -12.42 13.36
N TYR A 82 -13.42 -12.67 14.33
CA TYR A 82 -14.55 -11.80 14.71
C TYR A 82 -14.38 -11.22 16.12
N THR A 83 -14.89 -10.02 16.36
CA THR A 83 -14.83 -9.31 17.66
C THR A 83 -15.82 -9.83 18.72
N SER A 84 -16.75 -10.73 18.35
CA SER A 84 -17.83 -11.23 19.22
C SER A 84 -17.44 -12.29 20.25
N ASN A 85 -16.18 -12.75 20.25
CA ASN A 85 -15.73 -13.81 21.16
C ASN A 85 -14.65 -13.28 22.12
N PRO A 86 -14.93 -13.12 23.42
CA PRO A 86 -13.95 -12.59 24.37
C PRO A 86 -12.76 -13.56 24.45
N SER A 87 -11.59 -13.08 24.03
CA SER A 87 -10.30 -13.72 24.32
C SER A 87 -9.79 -13.20 25.68
N PRO A 88 -8.90 -13.92 26.37
CA PRO A 88 -8.31 -13.39 27.59
C PRO A 88 -7.55 -12.09 27.26
N ASP A 89 -7.69 -11.13 28.15
CA ASP A 89 -7.37 -9.73 27.91
C ASP A 89 -5.86 -9.45 28.01
N ASP A 90 -5.22 -10.00 29.05
CA ASP A 90 -3.76 -9.97 29.28
C ASP A 90 -3.24 -11.37 29.66
N LEU A 91 -1.94 -11.52 29.91
CA LEU A 91 -1.35 -12.79 30.35
C LEU A 91 -1.89 -13.27 31.71
N GLU A 92 -2.27 -14.55 31.79
CA GLU A 92 -2.71 -15.18 33.03
C GLU A 92 -1.63 -16.08 33.64
N GLU A 93 -1.56 -16.15 34.97
CA GLU A 93 -0.63 -17.05 35.66
C GLU A 93 -1.09 -18.52 35.51
N ILE A 94 -0.19 -19.36 35.01
CA ILE A 94 -0.34 -20.80 34.80
C ILE A 94 0.06 -21.54 36.07
N SER A 95 -0.74 -22.54 36.45
CA SER A 95 -0.43 -23.37 37.62
C SER A 95 0.78 -24.25 37.37
N VAL A 96 1.74 -24.25 38.30
CA VAL A 96 2.96 -25.07 38.24
C VAL A 96 3.00 -26.08 39.38
N SER A 97 3.71 -27.19 39.18
CA SER A 97 4.08 -28.13 40.25
C SER A 97 5.58 -28.02 40.50
N LEU A 98 5.98 -27.65 41.71
CA LEU A 98 7.39 -27.62 42.12
C LEU A 98 7.72 -28.97 42.77
N VAL A 99 8.55 -29.77 42.11
CA VAL A 99 9.00 -31.07 42.62
C VAL A 99 10.32 -30.86 43.34
N THR A 100 10.28 -31.00 44.67
CA THR A 100 11.43 -30.80 45.55
C THR A 100 11.97 -32.12 46.08
N GLY A 101 13.24 -32.13 46.47
CA GLY A 101 13.82 -33.19 47.29
C GLY A 101 13.21 -33.31 48.70
N SER A 102 13.84 -34.12 49.55
CA SER A 102 13.37 -34.41 50.92
C SER A 102 13.45 -33.22 51.89
N ASP A 103 14.15 -32.15 51.51
CA ASP A 103 14.27 -30.92 52.29
C ASP A 103 13.07 -29.96 52.10
N GLY A 104 12.25 -30.18 51.08
CA GLY A 104 11.05 -29.38 50.79
C GLY A 104 11.33 -27.98 50.25
N ILE A 105 12.57 -27.69 49.82
CA ILE A 105 13.01 -26.35 49.38
C ILE A 105 13.37 -26.43 47.90
N PHE A 106 12.73 -25.61 47.05
CA PHE A 106 13.02 -25.56 45.61
C PHE A 106 14.44 -25.01 45.32
N ASN A 107 15.39 -25.91 45.06
CA ASN A 107 16.82 -25.62 44.89
C ASN A 107 17.51 -26.51 43.83
N GLU A 108 18.85 -26.56 43.84
CA GLU A 108 19.64 -27.28 42.85
C GLU A 108 19.36 -28.78 42.86
N GLY A 109 18.93 -29.32 41.71
CA GLY A 109 18.48 -30.73 41.58
C GLY A 109 16.96 -30.87 41.48
N ASP A 110 16.21 -29.83 41.83
CA ASP A 110 14.75 -29.78 41.71
C ASP A 110 14.32 -29.24 40.33
N TYR A 111 13.03 -29.42 40.02
CA TYR A 111 12.43 -28.96 38.78
C TYR A 111 10.97 -28.55 38.93
N LEU A 112 10.53 -27.65 38.07
CA LEU A 112 9.12 -27.26 37.95
C LEU A 112 8.48 -28.01 36.77
N LEU A 113 7.21 -28.34 36.91
CA LEU A 113 6.36 -28.91 35.87
C LEU A 113 5.17 -28.00 35.58
N PHE A 114 4.80 -27.86 34.32
CA PHE A 114 3.56 -27.20 33.90
C PHE A 114 2.98 -27.86 32.67
N TYR A 115 1.68 -27.67 32.44
CA TYR A 115 1.02 -28.11 31.22
C TYR A 115 1.12 -27.01 30.15
N GLY A 116 1.73 -27.34 29.01
CA GLY A 116 1.85 -26.47 27.85
C GLY A 116 0.96 -26.96 26.71
N GLN A 117 0.39 -26.03 25.97
CA GLN A 117 -0.37 -26.32 24.75
C GLN A 117 0.33 -25.69 23.54
N ALA A 118 0.35 -26.39 22.41
CA ALA A 118 0.75 -25.85 21.11
C ALA A 118 -0.21 -24.74 20.64
N THR A 119 -0.15 -24.33 19.37
CA THR A 119 -1.08 -23.33 18.82
C THR A 119 -2.36 -23.94 18.24
N GLY A 120 -2.32 -25.20 17.77
CA GLY A 120 -3.47 -25.92 17.24
C GLY A 120 -4.44 -26.41 18.32
N ARG A 121 -5.75 -26.48 18.01
CA ARG A 121 -6.80 -26.85 18.98
C ARG A 121 -7.81 -27.83 18.39
N TRP A 122 -8.10 -28.89 19.13
CA TRP A 122 -9.29 -29.72 18.88
C TRP A 122 -10.51 -29.16 19.63
N ILE A 123 -11.54 -28.79 18.87
CA ILE A 123 -12.79 -28.23 19.36
C ILE A 123 -13.88 -29.29 19.20
N PHE A 124 -14.52 -29.66 20.30
CA PHE A 124 -15.62 -30.62 20.30
C PHE A 124 -16.96 -29.91 20.09
N ASN A 125 -17.67 -30.25 19.02
CA ASN A 125 -19.03 -29.78 18.79
C ASN A 125 -20.01 -30.74 19.46
N LYS A 126 -20.53 -30.35 20.63
CA LYS A 126 -21.47 -31.17 21.42
C LYS A 126 -22.77 -31.48 20.67
N VAL A 127 -23.23 -30.60 19.77
CA VAL A 127 -24.47 -30.79 19.00
C VAL A 127 -24.29 -31.84 17.90
N LYS A 128 -23.15 -31.81 17.22
CA LYS A 128 -22.83 -32.76 16.14
C LYS A 128 -22.19 -34.05 16.63
N GLY A 129 -21.60 -34.06 17.83
CA GLY A 129 -20.82 -35.19 18.34
C GLY A 129 -19.53 -35.42 17.52
N GLU A 130 -18.94 -34.33 17.02
CA GLU A 130 -17.79 -34.32 16.12
C GLU A 130 -16.70 -33.38 16.63
N TYR A 131 -15.45 -33.67 16.25
CA TYR A 131 -14.29 -32.83 16.56
C TYR A 131 -13.84 -32.09 15.31
N ASP A 132 -13.60 -30.79 15.44
CA ASP A 132 -12.93 -29.98 14.43
C ASP A 132 -11.55 -29.55 14.93
N PHE A 133 -10.61 -29.41 14.01
CA PHE A 133 -9.26 -28.92 14.31
C PHE A 133 -9.15 -27.47 13.83
N LEU A 134 -8.88 -26.57 14.78
CA LEU A 134 -8.58 -25.17 14.54
C LEU A 134 -7.06 -24.99 14.53
N ARG A 135 -6.51 -24.71 13.36
CA ARG A 135 -5.09 -24.39 13.17
C ARG A 135 -4.83 -22.91 13.39
N HIS A 136 -3.61 -22.59 13.80
CA HIS A 136 -3.12 -21.22 13.82
C HIS A 136 -2.44 -20.86 12.48
N HIS A 137 -2.93 -19.81 11.83
CA HIS A 137 -2.51 -19.44 10.47
C HIS A 137 -1.20 -18.64 10.42
N TYR A 138 -0.75 -18.10 11.55
CA TYR A 138 0.39 -17.18 11.64
C TYR A 138 1.59 -17.74 12.42
N SER A 139 1.42 -18.79 13.23
CA SER A 139 2.52 -19.40 13.99
C SER A 139 2.24 -20.84 14.38
N ASP A 140 3.23 -21.71 14.21
CA ASP A 140 3.22 -23.08 14.77
C ASP A 140 3.89 -23.14 16.16
N THR A 141 4.39 -22.00 16.67
CA THR A 141 5.04 -21.89 17.97
C THR A 141 4.15 -21.15 18.97
N ALA A 142 3.87 -21.79 20.10
CA ALA A 142 3.23 -21.17 21.25
C ALA A 142 4.28 -20.62 22.23
N PHE A 143 3.92 -19.59 22.99
CA PHE A 143 4.83 -18.93 23.92
C PHE A 143 4.27 -18.84 25.34
N TYR A 144 5.19 -18.90 26.30
CA TYR A 144 4.94 -18.70 27.72
C TYR A 144 6.02 -17.77 28.28
N PHE A 145 5.69 -17.11 29.38
CA PHE A 145 6.51 -16.09 30.01
C PHE A 145 6.90 -16.53 31.42
N ILE A 146 8.17 -16.41 31.76
CA ILE A 146 8.69 -16.76 33.08
C ILE A 146 9.12 -15.48 33.79
N THR A 147 8.73 -15.36 35.05
CA THR A 147 9.19 -14.31 35.96
C THR A 147 9.44 -14.89 37.35
N SER A 148 9.94 -14.07 38.26
CA SER A 148 10.11 -14.41 39.67
C SER A 148 9.87 -13.18 40.55
N GLY A 149 9.54 -13.39 41.81
CA GLY A 149 9.31 -12.30 42.75
C GLY A 149 9.00 -12.79 44.16
N ASN A 150 8.35 -11.94 44.96
CA ASN A 150 7.97 -12.25 46.35
C ASN A 150 6.59 -12.94 46.44
N ILE A 151 5.81 -12.94 45.36
CA ILE A 151 4.51 -13.61 45.29
C ILE A 151 4.75 -15.08 44.96
N PRO A 152 4.30 -16.03 45.80
CA PRO A 152 4.44 -17.45 45.50
C PRO A 152 3.78 -17.84 44.18
N ALA A 153 4.38 -18.78 43.46
CA ALA A 153 3.80 -19.32 42.23
C ALA A 153 2.43 -19.96 42.46
N LYS A 154 1.51 -19.75 41.53
CA LYS A 154 0.24 -20.47 41.46
C LYS A 154 0.50 -21.98 41.32
N LYS A 155 -0.04 -22.80 42.23
CA LYS A 155 0.26 -24.23 42.29
C LYS A 155 -0.84 -25.11 41.70
N VAL A 156 -0.44 -26.22 41.09
CA VAL A 156 -1.35 -27.35 40.82
C VAL A 156 -1.88 -27.85 42.15
N THR A 157 -3.21 -27.94 42.28
CA THR A 157 -3.88 -28.45 43.49
C THR A 157 -4.54 -29.77 43.20
N ASP A 158 -4.79 -30.56 44.24
CA ASP A 158 -5.62 -31.77 44.11
C ASP A 158 -7.04 -31.41 43.63
N ALA A 159 -7.57 -32.23 42.74
CA ALA A 159 -8.98 -32.19 42.36
C ALA A 159 -9.85 -32.70 43.52
N VAL A 160 -11.07 -32.17 43.62
CA VAL A 160 -12.05 -32.67 44.59
C VAL A 160 -12.53 -34.04 44.13
N THR A 161 -12.34 -35.07 44.96
CA THR A 161 -12.87 -36.41 44.68
C THR A 161 -14.40 -36.39 44.81
N PRO A 162 -15.17 -36.76 43.76
CA PRO A 162 -16.62 -36.83 43.85
C PRO A 162 -17.10 -37.78 44.95
N SER A 163 -18.15 -37.39 45.67
CA SER A 163 -18.84 -38.24 46.63
C SER A 163 -20.05 -38.90 45.97
N GLY A 164 -20.06 -40.22 45.85
CA GLY A 164 -21.17 -40.98 45.25
C GLY A 164 -20.68 -42.25 44.54
N GLU A 165 -21.59 -43.19 44.30
CA GLU A 165 -21.31 -44.35 43.44
C GLU A 165 -21.34 -43.93 41.96
N PRO A 166 -20.38 -44.36 41.13
CA PRO A 166 -20.37 -44.03 39.71
C PRO A 166 -21.55 -44.67 38.97
N ASP A 167 -22.23 -43.89 38.13
CA ASP A 167 -23.31 -44.34 37.24
C ASP A 167 -22.81 -44.68 35.82
N HIS A 168 -21.58 -44.29 35.50
CA HIS A 168 -20.90 -44.60 34.26
C HIS A 168 -19.49 -45.17 34.49
N PHE A 169 -19.03 -46.00 33.54
CA PHE A 169 -17.70 -46.63 33.58
C PHE A 169 -17.01 -46.45 32.24
N SER A 170 -15.83 -45.82 32.25
CA SER A 170 -15.03 -45.59 31.04
C SER A 170 -13.71 -46.36 31.12
N SER A 171 -13.56 -47.34 30.23
CA SER A 171 -12.30 -48.10 30.02
C SER A 171 -11.71 -47.86 28.63
N GLU A 172 -12.23 -46.84 27.95
CA GLU A 172 -11.90 -46.45 26.59
C GLU A 172 -11.93 -44.93 26.47
N SER A 173 -11.32 -44.39 25.42
CA SER A 173 -11.25 -42.95 25.17
C SER A 173 -11.31 -42.68 23.68
N ASP A 174 -11.68 -41.46 23.34
CA ASP A 174 -11.47 -40.94 21.99
C ASP A 174 -9.97 -40.81 21.71
N VAL A 175 -9.60 -41.03 20.45
CA VAL A 175 -8.28 -40.72 19.92
C VAL A 175 -8.47 -39.99 18.60
N LEU A 176 -7.75 -38.88 18.45
CA LEU A 176 -7.88 -37.94 17.33
C LEU A 176 -6.54 -37.85 16.59
N PHE A 177 -6.61 -37.66 15.28
CA PHE A 177 -5.45 -37.44 14.43
C PHE A 177 -5.77 -36.43 13.33
N ASN A 178 -4.85 -35.50 13.08
CA ASN A 178 -4.92 -34.52 12.00
C ASN A 178 -3.63 -34.60 11.19
N HIS A 179 -3.75 -34.96 9.91
CA HIS A 179 -2.69 -34.82 8.92
C HIS A 179 -3.00 -33.61 8.05
N GLU A 180 -2.21 -32.56 8.14
CA GLU A 180 -2.42 -31.31 7.41
C GLU A 180 -1.07 -30.60 7.23
N VAL A 181 -0.55 -30.60 6.00
CA VAL A 181 0.80 -30.11 5.67
C VAL A 181 0.68 -28.87 4.78
N GLU A 182 0.97 -27.69 5.35
CA GLU A 182 0.86 -26.39 4.67
C GLU A 182 2.11 -26.10 3.84
N SER A 183 2.20 -26.69 2.64
CA SER A 183 3.39 -26.57 1.80
C SER A 183 3.24 -25.64 0.59
N GLU A 184 2.03 -25.47 0.07
CA GLU A 184 1.76 -24.66 -1.12
C GLU A 184 0.44 -23.89 -0.98
N ASN A 185 0.47 -22.57 -1.21
CA ASN A 185 -0.72 -21.78 -1.51
C ASN A 185 -0.82 -21.64 -3.03
N ILE A 186 -1.86 -22.24 -3.61
CA ILE A 186 -1.95 -22.54 -5.05
C ILE A 186 -2.21 -21.30 -5.94
N ILE A 187 -2.62 -20.17 -5.36
CA ILE A 187 -2.87 -18.91 -6.08
C ILE A 187 -2.13 -17.70 -5.48
N LYS A 188 -1.21 -17.94 -4.52
CA LYS A 188 -0.52 -16.92 -3.73
C LYS A 188 -1.47 -15.86 -3.12
N SER A 189 -2.60 -16.33 -2.60
CA SER A 189 -3.64 -15.50 -2.00
C SER A 189 -4.52 -16.37 -1.10
N GLY A 190 -5.04 -15.75 -0.04
CA GLY A 190 -5.83 -16.45 0.97
C GLY A 190 -4.96 -17.23 1.96
N ARG A 191 -5.57 -17.69 3.05
CA ARG A 191 -4.87 -18.32 4.18
C ARG A 191 -4.89 -19.84 4.22
N GLU A 192 -5.50 -20.50 3.23
CA GLU A 192 -5.47 -21.96 3.11
C GLU A 192 -4.24 -22.40 2.33
N TRP A 193 -3.61 -23.48 2.79
CA TRP A 193 -2.40 -24.06 2.23
C TRP A 193 -2.57 -25.56 2.12
N TYR A 194 -1.98 -26.16 1.09
CA TYR A 194 -2.23 -27.55 0.75
C TYR A 194 -0.92 -28.34 0.54
N GLN A 195 -1.03 -29.66 0.61
CA GLN A 195 0.04 -30.62 0.33
C GLN A 195 -0.12 -31.20 -1.08
N PRO A 196 0.85 -31.03 -1.99
CA PRO A 196 0.82 -31.69 -3.30
C PRO A 196 0.77 -33.22 -3.16
N VAL A 197 -0.10 -33.85 -3.96
CA VAL A 197 -0.23 -35.31 -4.06
C VAL A 197 0.13 -35.74 -5.47
N SER A 198 1.10 -36.66 -5.58
CA SER A 198 1.56 -37.16 -6.88
C SER A 198 0.60 -38.21 -7.44
N SER A 199 0.43 -38.23 -8.77
CA SER A 199 -0.22 -39.35 -9.46
C SER A 199 0.64 -40.60 -9.55
N LEU A 200 1.95 -40.50 -9.24
CA LEU A 200 2.91 -41.60 -9.32
C LEU A 200 3.16 -42.27 -7.97
N LYS A 201 2.87 -41.59 -6.86
CA LYS A 201 3.16 -42.08 -5.51
C LYS A 201 2.06 -41.66 -4.54
N GLU A 202 1.60 -42.63 -3.76
CA GLU A 202 0.67 -42.43 -2.66
C GLU A 202 1.32 -41.63 -1.51
N THR A 203 0.50 -40.84 -0.81
CA THR A 203 0.88 -40.13 0.42
C THR A 203 0.52 -40.99 1.62
N ASP A 204 1.52 -41.32 2.45
CA ASP A 204 1.30 -42.09 3.68
C ASP A 204 0.64 -41.21 4.76
N ILE A 205 -0.36 -41.79 5.43
CA ILE A 205 -1.11 -41.17 6.52
C ILE A 205 -0.97 -42.10 7.74
N ASN A 206 -0.05 -41.75 8.64
CA ASN A 206 0.27 -42.55 9.81
C ASN A 206 -0.30 -41.92 11.09
N PRO A 207 -1.46 -42.37 11.59
CA PRO A 207 -2.06 -41.78 12.77
C PRO A 207 -1.35 -42.13 14.09
N GLY A 208 -0.43 -43.10 14.09
CA GLY A 208 0.22 -43.57 15.31
C GLY A 208 -0.75 -44.19 16.33
N PHE A 209 -1.98 -44.51 15.91
CA PHE A 209 -2.96 -45.15 16.78
C PHE A 209 -2.45 -46.53 17.23
N THR A 210 -2.64 -46.84 18.50
CA THR A 210 -2.33 -48.14 19.08
C THR A 210 -3.46 -48.56 20.01
N GLY A 211 -3.80 -49.85 20.01
CA GLY A 211 -4.84 -50.40 20.88
C GLY A 211 -6.25 -49.86 20.60
N LEU A 212 -6.58 -49.57 19.33
CA LEU A 212 -7.96 -49.26 18.94
C LEU A 212 -8.91 -50.36 19.44
N LYS A 213 -10.09 -49.96 19.90
CA LYS A 213 -11.08 -50.89 20.45
C LYS A 213 -11.64 -51.77 19.31
N PRO A 214 -11.54 -53.11 19.41
CA PRO A 214 -12.08 -54.00 18.40
C PRO A 214 -13.59 -53.80 18.22
N GLY A 215 -14.04 -53.77 16.97
CA GLY A 215 -15.46 -53.58 16.62
C GLY A 215 -15.93 -52.13 16.56
N GLU A 216 -15.09 -51.16 16.94
CA GLU A 216 -15.41 -49.74 16.77
C GLU A 216 -14.89 -49.20 15.43
N PRO A 217 -15.68 -48.38 14.71
CA PRO A 217 -15.22 -47.76 13.48
C PRO A 217 -14.30 -46.56 13.73
N VAL A 218 -13.45 -46.26 12.75
CA VAL A 218 -12.74 -44.98 12.64
C VAL A 218 -13.59 -44.03 11.80
N LYS A 219 -13.99 -42.90 12.36
CA LYS A 219 -14.59 -41.80 11.61
C LYS A 219 -13.48 -41.05 10.87
N TYR A 220 -13.71 -40.72 9.60
CA TYR A 220 -12.79 -39.93 8.80
C TYR A 220 -13.46 -38.69 8.23
N ARG A 221 -12.68 -37.63 8.04
CA ARG A 221 -12.99 -36.47 7.19
C ARG A 221 -11.76 -36.13 6.37
N ILE A 222 -11.90 -36.14 5.06
CA ILE A 222 -10.82 -35.90 4.10
C ILE A 222 -11.25 -34.76 3.18
N ARG A 223 -10.40 -33.75 3.03
CA ARG A 223 -10.60 -32.64 2.08
C ARG A 223 -9.45 -32.63 1.09
N VAL A 224 -9.78 -32.71 -0.20
CA VAL A 224 -8.83 -32.78 -1.31
C VAL A 224 -9.18 -31.78 -2.39
N LEU A 225 -8.19 -31.42 -3.20
CA LEU A 225 -8.33 -30.48 -4.31
C LEU A 225 -7.72 -31.06 -5.58
N ALA A 226 -8.30 -30.70 -6.74
CA ALA A 226 -7.72 -31.01 -8.04
C ALA A 226 -7.91 -29.87 -9.03
N ARG A 227 -6.89 -29.67 -9.87
CA ARG A 227 -6.95 -28.84 -11.08
C ARG A 227 -6.75 -29.76 -12.28
N ALA A 228 -7.82 -30.02 -13.02
CA ALA A 228 -7.81 -30.85 -14.22
C ALA A 228 -9.00 -30.47 -15.14
N PRO A 229 -8.88 -30.63 -16.47
CA PRO A 229 -10.00 -30.39 -17.40
C PRO A 229 -11.02 -31.54 -17.45
N SER A 230 -10.87 -32.53 -16.56
CA SER A 230 -11.75 -33.68 -16.43
C SER A 230 -11.77 -34.16 -14.98
N VAL A 231 -12.86 -34.85 -14.60
CA VAL A 231 -13.06 -35.36 -13.25
C VAL A 231 -11.86 -36.22 -12.83
N SER A 232 -11.32 -35.94 -11.64
CA SER A 232 -10.20 -36.68 -11.05
C SER A 232 -10.63 -37.46 -9.82
N ASP A 233 -9.90 -38.52 -9.48
CA ASP A 233 -10.19 -39.38 -8.34
C ASP A 233 -9.06 -39.32 -7.29
N PHE A 234 -9.45 -39.23 -6.02
CA PHE A 234 -8.59 -39.56 -4.88
C PHE A 234 -9.04 -40.88 -4.26
N TYR A 235 -8.09 -41.68 -3.81
CA TYR A 235 -8.33 -42.98 -3.20
C TYR A 235 -7.76 -43.03 -1.80
N PHE A 236 -8.57 -43.47 -0.84
CA PHE A 236 -8.18 -43.68 0.55
C PHE A 236 -8.07 -45.18 0.84
N TYR A 237 -6.85 -45.62 1.17
CA TYR A 237 -6.51 -47.03 1.36
C TYR A 237 -6.06 -47.34 2.79
N GLU A 238 -6.21 -48.61 3.17
CA GLU A 238 -5.50 -49.25 4.28
C GLU A 238 -4.85 -50.54 3.75
N GLY A 239 -3.52 -50.59 3.69
CA GLY A 239 -2.82 -51.65 2.96
C GLY A 239 -3.22 -51.66 1.47
N SER A 240 -3.77 -52.77 0.98
CA SER A 240 -4.33 -52.89 -0.38
C SER A 240 -5.86 -52.69 -0.44
N THR A 241 -6.50 -52.47 0.70
CA THR A 241 -7.96 -52.33 0.79
C THR A 241 -8.36 -50.90 0.50
N LEU A 242 -9.20 -50.69 -0.52
CA LEU A 242 -9.79 -49.40 -0.84
C LEU A 242 -11.00 -49.14 0.07
N HIS A 243 -10.92 -48.10 0.89
CA HIS A 243 -12.03 -47.68 1.75
C HIS A 243 -12.93 -46.64 1.09
N LYS A 244 -12.33 -45.67 0.37
CA LYS A 244 -13.09 -44.58 -0.26
C LYS A 244 -12.46 -44.09 -1.55
N THR A 245 -13.32 -43.81 -2.54
CA THR A 245 -12.99 -42.97 -3.70
C THR A 245 -13.69 -41.62 -3.55
N ILE A 246 -12.92 -40.53 -3.68
CA ILE A 246 -13.40 -39.15 -3.63
C ILE A 246 -13.25 -38.57 -5.04
N LYS A 247 -14.37 -38.17 -5.65
CA LYS A 247 -14.38 -37.59 -6.99
C LYS A 247 -14.28 -36.07 -6.88
N VAL A 248 -13.34 -35.48 -7.60
CA VAL A 248 -13.17 -34.03 -7.70
C VAL A 248 -13.61 -33.57 -9.10
N PRO A 249 -14.57 -32.64 -9.21
CA PRO A 249 -15.02 -32.10 -10.51
C PRO A 249 -13.89 -31.43 -11.30
N ASP A 250 -14.10 -31.26 -12.59
CA ASP A 250 -13.20 -30.54 -13.48
C ASP A 250 -13.25 -29.02 -13.28
N VAL A 251 -12.21 -28.34 -13.79
CA VAL A 251 -12.15 -26.88 -13.93
C VAL A 251 -11.96 -26.49 -15.38
N ASN A 252 -12.46 -25.32 -15.76
CA ASN A 252 -12.08 -24.69 -17.01
C ASN A 252 -10.63 -24.17 -16.91
N MET A 253 -9.69 -24.89 -17.53
CA MET A 253 -8.26 -24.57 -17.51
C MET A 253 -7.92 -23.21 -18.14
N PHE A 254 -8.83 -22.63 -18.93
CA PHE A 254 -8.67 -21.35 -19.62
C PHE A 254 -9.29 -20.17 -18.86
N ASN A 255 -10.06 -20.41 -17.79
CA ASN A 255 -10.64 -19.34 -17.00
C ASN A 255 -9.64 -18.85 -15.95
N TYR A 256 -9.03 -17.69 -16.20
CA TYR A 256 -8.00 -17.09 -15.35
C TYR A 256 -8.55 -16.30 -14.16
N THR A 257 -9.86 -16.01 -14.09
CA THR A 257 -10.50 -15.33 -12.95
C THR A 257 -11.37 -16.27 -12.12
N GLY A 258 -11.69 -17.46 -12.64
CA GLY A 258 -12.58 -18.43 -12.00
C GLY A 258 -11.93 -19.32 -10.95
N THR A 259 -12.54 -20.48 -10.74
CA THR A 259 -12.04 -21.53 -9.84
C THR A 259 -10.72 -22.10 -10.38
N TYR A 260 -9.63 -21.88 -9.65
CA TYR A 260 -8.32 -22.42 -10.01
C TYR A 260 -8.25 -23.93 -9.79
N ALA A 261 -8.80 -24.42 -8.68
CA ALA A 261 -8.91 -25.84 -8.34
C ALA A 261 -10.24 -26.13 -7.64
N GLN A 262 -10.86 -27.26 -7.95
CA GLN A 262 -12.07 -27.72 -7.27
C GLN A 262 -11.74 -28.40 -5.96
N ILE A 263 -12.60 -28.20 -4.97
CA ILE A 263 -12.51 -28.82 -3.65
C ILE A 263 -13.53 -29.95 -3.56
N SER A 264 -13.18 -31.04 -2.90
CA SER A 264 -14.15 -32.04 -2.48
C SER A 264 -13.87 -32.53 -1.07
N ASP A 265 -14.89 -32.48 -0.23
CA ASP A 265 -14.90 -33.03 1.11
C ASP A 265 -15.58 -34.40 1.10
N SER A 266 -15.02 -35.34 1.85
CA SER A 266 -15.66 -36.61 2.15
C SER A 266 -15.52 -36.94 3.62
N SER A 267 -16.65 -37.19 4.28
CA SER A 267 -16.71 -37.78 5.61
C SER A 267 -17.37 -39.16 5.58
N GLY A 268 -17.07 -39.97 6.59
CA GLY A 268 -17.64 -41.31 6.73
C GLY A 268 -17.04 -42.08 7.89
N THR A 269 -17.31 -43.39 7.91
CA THR A 269 -16.75 -44.31 8.89
C THR A 269 -16.17 -45.53 8.17
N ILE A 270 -15.09 -46.09 8.72
CA ILE A 270 -14.44 -47.29 8.21
C ILE A 270 -14.15 -48.25 9.36
N MET A 271 -14.18 -49.55 9.09
CA MET A 271 -13.70 -50.55 10.05
C MET A 271 -12.19 -50.73 9.82
N PRO A 272 -11.34 -50.43 10.82
CA PRO A 272 -9.89 -50.59 10.67
C PRO A 272 -9.53 -52.08 10.59
N LEU A 273 -8.52 -52.43 9.77
CA LEU A 273 -8.05 -53.81 9.61
C LEU A 273 -7.17 -54.29 10.77
N SER A 274 -6.69 -53.37 11.61
CA SER A 274 -5.86 -53.67 12.78
C SER A 274 -6.10 -52.67 13.91
N THR A 275 -5.53 -52.95 15.09
CA THR A 275 -5.57 -52.04 16.24
C THR A 275 -4.59 -50.86 16.13
N GLY A 276 -3.79 -50.81 15.07
CA GLY A 276 -2.88 -49.71 14.74
C GLY A 276 -2.80 -49.48 13.22
N PRO A 277 -3.88 -48.98 12.61
CA PRO A 277 -4.00 -48.87 11.16
C PRO A 277 -3.09 -47.78 10.59
N VAL A 278 -2.58 -48.01 9.38
CA VAL A 278 -1.85 -47.01 8.58
C VAL A 278 -2.57 -46.85 7.26
N TYR A 279 -2.82 -45.60 6.87
CA TYR A 279 -3.61 -45.28 5.69
C TYR A 279 -2.76 -44.64 4.60
N LYS A 280 -3.32 -44.55 3.40
CA LYS A 280 -2.70 -43.86 2.27
C LYS A 280 -3.72 -43.09 1.44
N ILE A 281 -3.28 -41.97 0.86
CA ILE A 281 -4.05 -41.18 -0.11
C ILE A 281 -3.33 -41.23 -1.47
N GLY A 282 -4.02 -41.77 -2.49
CA GLY A 282 -3.58 -41.76 -3.88
C GLY A 282 -4.37 -40.76 -4.71
N PHE A 283 -3.73 -40.14 -5.71
CA PHE A 283 -4.37 -39.27 -6.70
C PHE A 283 -4.29 -39.91 -8.09
N LYS A 284 -5.37 -39.88 -8.86
CA LYS A 284 -5.37 -40.35 -10.25
C LYS A 284 -6.23 -39.45 -11.13
N ASN A 285 -5.71 -39.18 -12.31
CA ASN A 285 -6.39 -38.42 -13.35
C ASN A 285 -6.45 -39.25 -14.64
N PRO A 286 -7.29 -38.90 -15.62
CA PRO A 286 -7.48 -39.68 -16.85
C PRO A 286 -6.35 -39.49 -17.89
N GLY A 287 -5.11 -39.22 -17.46
CA GLY A 287 -3.92 -39.15 -18.32
C GLY A 287 -3.50 -37.75 -18.78
N ASP A 288 -4.05 -36.70 -18.19
CA ASP A 288 -3.66 -35.31 -18.47
C ASP A 288 -2.34 -34.95 -17.76
N ALA A 289 -1.31 -34.57 -18.51
CA ALA A 289 0.00 -34.22 -17.94
C ALA A 289 -0.03 -32.92 -17.10
N GLY A 290 -1.02 -32.04 -17.31
CA GLY A 290 -1.21 -30.79 -16.57
C GLY A 290 -2.09 -30.92 -15.33
N ALA A 291 -2.66 -32.09 -15.06
CA ALA A 291 -3.50 -32.27 -13.87
C ALA A 291 -2.67 -32.27 -12.59
N LYS A 292 -3.17 -31.59 -11.57
CA LYS A 292 -2.55 -31.51 -10.25
C LYS A 292 -3.56 -31.85 -9.17
N GLY A 293 -3.11 -32.55 -8.14
CA GLY A 293 -3.89 -32.93 -6.97
C GLY A 293 -3.22 -32.46 -5.69
N TRP A 294 -4.02 -32.03 -4.71
CA TRP A 294 -3.57 -31.63 -3.39
C TRP A 294 -4.44 -32.22 -2.30
N LEU A 295 -3.83 -32.45 -1.13
CA LEU A 295 -4.48 -32.80 0.11
C LEU A 295 -4.49 -31.57 1.02
N ASP A 296 -5.68 -31.18 1.49
CA ASP A 296 -5.81 -30.19 2.55
C ASP A 296 -5.56 -30.89 3.89
N PHE A 297 -6.48 -31.76 4.31
CA PHE A 297 -6.31 -32.56 5.51
C PHE A 297 -6.92 -33.95 5.44
N VAL A 298 -6.40 -34.85 6.30
CA VAL A 298 -7.07 -36.08 6.75
C VAL A 298 -7.25 -36.01 8.26
N ARG A 299 -8.50 -36.04 8.72
CA ARG A 299 -8.88 -36.07 10.13
C ARG A 299 -9.48 -37.43 10.47
N LEU A 300 -9.01 -38.03 11.55
CA LEU A 300 -9.48 -39.32 12.04
C LEU A 300 -9.92 -39.21 13.49
N HIS A 301 -11.07 -39.80 13.81
CA HIS A 301 -11.59 -39.95 15.17
C HIS A 301 -11.92 -41.42 15.39
N ALA A 302 -11.29 -42.04 16.39
CA ALA A 302 -11.49 -43.43 16.73
C ALA A 302 -11.64 -43.62 18.25
N ARG A 303 -11.97 -44.85 18.66
CA ARG A 303 -12.01 -45.27 20.06
C ARG A 303 -10.83 -46.21 20.36
N LYS A 304 -10.13 -45.97 21.46
CA LYS A 304 -9.03 -46.83 21.94
C LYS A 304 -9.30 -47.29 23.37
N LEU A 305 -8.69 -48.42 23.74
CA LEU A 305 -8.70 -48.87 25.13
C LEU A 305 -7.77 -47.99 25.99
N ASN A 306 -8.21 -47.68 27.21
CA ASN A 306 -7.45 -46.86 28.14
C ASN A 306 -6.23 -47.63 28.64
N SER A 307 -5.04 -47.18 28.23
CA SER A 307 -3.77 -47.76 28.67
C SER A 307 -2.70 -46.69 28.82
N PHE A 308 -1.76 -46.91 29.73
CA PHE A 308 -0.62 -46.04 29.97
C PHE A 308 0.66 -46.84 30.15
N SER A 309 1.63 -46.68 29.26
CA SER A 309 2.88 -47.45 29.20
C SER A 309 4.12 -46.67 29.64
N GLY A 310 3.97 -45.49 30.26
CA GLY A 310 5.06 -44.61 30.72
C GLY A 310 5.28 -43.36 29.86
N ASN A 311 4.82 -43.36 28.60
CA ASN A 311 4.83 -42.18 27.74
C ASN A 311 3.60 -41.30 27.99
N THR A 312 3.78 -39.99 27.92
CA THR A 312 2.68 -39.02 28.07
C THR A 312 1.50 -39.35 27.16
N GLY A 313 0.31 -39.46 27.73
CA GLY A 313 -0.90 -39.84 27.02
C GLY A 313 -2.12 -39.07 27.51
N TYR A 314 -3.12 -38.96 26.64
CA TYR A 314 -4.35 -38.21 26.90
C TYR A 314 -5.56 -39.15 26.98
N LEU A 315 -6.49 -38.82 27.88
CA LEU A 315 -7.78 -39.48 28.04
C LEU A 315 -8.90 -38.45 28.03
N PHE A 316 -9.91 -38.71 27.20
CA PHE A 316 -11.15 -37.96 27.12
C PHE A 316 -12.17 -38.83 26.42
N ASP A 317 -13.42 -38.79 26.88
CA ASP A 317 -14.46 -39.69 26.41
C ASP A 317 -15.75 -38.90 26.15
N SER A 318 -16.03 -38.60 24.88
CA SER A 318 -17.25 -37.89 24.50
C SER A 318 -18.53 -38.72 24.65
N GLY A 319 -18.41 -40.06 24.77
CA GLY A 319 -19.55 -40.97 24.83
C GLY A 319 -20.27 -41.00 26.18
N ILE A 320 -19.62 -40.50 27.24
CA ILE A 320 -20.12 -40.52 28.62
C ILE A 320 -20.46 -39.13 29.17
N VAL A 321 -20.41 -38.10 28.32
CA VAL A 321 -20.71 -36.71 28.71
C VAL A 321 -22.21 -36.51 28.87
N GLY A 322 -22.65 -36.07 30.05
CA GLY A 322 -24.05 -35.83 30.35
C GLY A 322 -24.24 -35.06 31.66
N PRO A 323 -25.23 -34.17 31.78
CA PRO A 323 -25.43 -33.36 32.97
C PRO A 323 -25.51 -34.21 34.25
N GLY A 324 -24.59 -33.97 35.19
CA GLY A 324 -24.54 -34.67 36.48
C GLY A 324 -23.89 -36.05 36.46
N ASN A 325 -23.46 -36.56 35.31
CA ASN A 325 -22.83 -37.88 35.19
C ASN A 325 -21.57 -37.99 36.08
N LEU A 326 -21.42 -39.14 36.75
CA LEU A 326 -20.26 -39.47 37.56
C LEU A 326 -19.60 -40.75 37.01
N THR A 327 -18.42 -40.59 36.43
CA THR A 327 -17.74 -41.68 35.72
C THR A 327 -16.56 -42.22 36.51
N GLU A 328 -16.47 -43.56 36.63
CA GLU A 328 -15.23 -44.25 37.01
C GLU A 328 -14.39 -44.51 35.75
N PHE A 329 -13.18 -43.98 35.72
CA PHE A 329 -12.20 -44.25 34.69
C PHE A 329 -11.31 -45.42 35.10
N THR A 330 -11.17 -46.42 34.25
CA THR A 330 -10.24 -47.54 34.43
C THR A 330 -9.17 -47.51 33.35
N ILE A 331 -7.90 -47.57 33.75
CA ILE A 331 -6.75 -47.52 32.83
C ILE A 331 -5.82 -48.68 33.15
N LYS A 332 -5.40 -49.42 32.12
CA LYS A 332 -4.39 -50.48 32.27
C LYS A 332 -2.99 -49.87 32.23
N SER A 333 -2.21 -50.03 33.29
CA SER A 333 -0.85 -49.49 33.36
C SER A 333 0.15 -50.38 34.13
N PRO A 334 1.24 -50.82 33.48
CA PRO A 334 2.36 -51.47 34.16
C PRO A 334 3.23 -50.49 34.97
N ASP A 335 3.19 -49.19 34.66
CA ASP A 335 3.86 -48.15 35.44
C ASP A 335 3.24 -48.10 36.84
N ARG A 336 4.06 -47.97 37.88
CA ARG A 336 3.61 -47.95 39.28
C ARG A 336 3.33 -46.55 39.81
N ASN A 337 3.89 -45.51 39.21
CA ASN A 337 3.83 -44.13 39.67
C ASN A 337 3.33 -43.13 38.60
N PRO A 338 2.23 -43.41 37.88
CA PRO A 338 1.67 -42.44 36.94
C PRO A 338 1.15 -41.21 37.69
N VAL A 339 1.39 -40.02 37.13
CA VAL A 339 0.74 -38.78 37.53
C VAL A 339 -0.42 -38.52 36.57
N ILE A 340 -1.58 -38.14 37.11
CA ILE A 340 -2.77 -37.83 36.32
C ILE A 340 -3.18 -36.39 36.64
N TRP A 341 -3.23 -35.52 35.62
CA TRP A 341 -3.78 -34.17 35.77
C TRP A 341 -5.07 -34.03 34.95
N ASP A 342 -6.10 -33.42 35.54
CA ASP A 342 -7.22 -32.84 34.79
C ASP A 342 -6.74 -31.52 34.18
N ILE A 343 -6.75 -31.48 32.85
CA ILE A 343 -6.34 -30.35 32.00
C ILE A 343 -7.51 -29.78 31.22
N THR A 344 -8.74 -30.01 31.69
CA THR A 344 -9.95 -29.41 31.11
C THR A 344 -9.85 -27.88 31.15
N ASP A 345 -9.29 -27.34 32.23
CA ASP A 345 -8.79 -25.96 32.32
C ASP A 345 -7.24 -25.98 32.28
N PRO A 346 -6.61 -25.59 31.15
CA PRO A 346 -5.17 -25.65 30.98
C PRO A 346 -4.40 -24.60 31.80
N VAL A 347 -5.08 -23.54 32.27
CA VAL A 347 -4.48 -22.52 33.15
C VAL A 347 -4.46 -23.02 34.60
N ASN A 348 -5.46 -23.83 34.97
CA ASN A 348 -5.65 -24.36 36.32
C ASN A 348 -5.68 -25.90 36.38
N PRO A 349 -4.66 -26.62 35.87
CA PRO A 349 -4.65 -28.07 35.95
C PRO A 349 -4.75 -28.57 37.39
N LYS A 350 -5.45 -29.70 37.58
CA LYS A 350 -5.69 -30.31 38.89
C LYS A 350 -5.14 -31.72 38.97
N ASN A 351 -4.48 -32.05 40.08
CA ASN A 351 -3.94 -33.38 40.31
C ASN A 351 -5.06 -34.37 40.68
N ILE A 352 -5.15 -35.49 39.97
CA ILE A 352 -6.17 -36.53 40.16
C ILE A 352 -5.57 -37.68 40.98
N LYS A 353 -6.17 -37.96 42.13
CA LYS A 353 -5.83 -39.13 42.93
C LYS A 353 -6.47 -40.38 42.32
N TRP A 354 -5.71 -41.45 42.30
CA TRP A 354 -6.15 -42.75 41.79
C TRP A 354 -5.83 -43.87 42.76
N SER A 355 -6.54 -44.98 42.61
CA SER A 355 -6.32 -46.24 43.33
C SER A 355 -5.89 -47.33 42.34
N ARG A 356 -5.20 -48.37 42.80
CA ARG A 356 -4.73 -49.47 41.95
C ARG A 356 -5.29 -50.80 42.42
N ASN A 357 -5.74 -51.61 41.46
CA ASN A 357 -6.08 -53.01 41.65
C ASN A 357 -5.43 -53.85 40.53
N GLY A 358 -4.37 -54.61 40.85
CA GLY A 358 -3.54 -55.29 39.87
C GLY A 358 -2.84 -54.30 38.92
N GLU A 359 -3.02 -54.49 37.61
CA GLU A 359 -2.52 -53.57 36.57
C GLU A 359 -3.48 -52.41 36.25
N ASN A 360 -4.65 -52.34 36.89
CA ASN A 360 -5.62 -51.28 36.62
C ASN A 360 -5.50 -50.16 37.65
N ILE A 361 -5.37 -48.93 37.17
CA ILE A 361 -5.56 -47.73 37.97
C ILE A 361 -6.98 -47.19 37.74
N LYS A 362 -7.58 -46.66 38.80
CA LYS A 362 -8.97 -46.18 38.83
C LYS A 362 -9.10 -44.84 39.52
N PHE A 363 -9.93 -43.97 38.97
CA PHE A 363 -10.36 -42.72 39.60
C PHE A 363 -11.77 -42.34 39.15
N THR A 364 -12.43 -41.47 39.91
CA THR A 364 -13.77 -40.95 39.58
C THR A 364 -13.72 -39.46 39.30
N ALA A 365 -14.52 -39.00 38.34
CA ALA A 365 -14.67 -37.58 38.01
C ALA A 365 -16.09 -37.29 37.50
N TYR A 366 -16.57 -36.07 37.75
CA TYR A 366 -17.80 -35.58 37.12
C TYR A 366 -17.57 -35.34 35.63
N THR A 367 -18.46 -35.87 34.81
CA THR A 367 -18.43 -35.78 33.35
C THR A 367 -19.69 -35.09 32.81
N ASP A 368 -20.11 -34.07 33.56
CA ASP A 368 -21.10 -33.05 33.17
C ASP A 368 -20.70 -32.29 31.90
N THR A 369 -19.38 -32.17 31.70
CA THR A 369 -18.74 -31.66 30.50
C THR A 369 -17.66 -32.64 30.03
N LEU A 370 -17.14 -32.44 28.81
CA LEU A 370 -16.04 -33.26 28.30
C LEU A 370 -14.77 -32.94 29.10
N ARG A 371 -14.36 -33.87 29.96
CA ARG A 371 -13.12 -33.79 30.72
C ARG A 371 -11.93 -34.27 29.88
N LYS A 372 -10.80 -33.60 30.03
CA LYS A 372 -9.52 -33.99 29.41
C LYS A 372 -8.52 -34.26 30.52
N PHE A 373 -7.93 -35.45 30.52
CA PHE A 373 -6.88 -35.85 31.45
C PHE A 373 -5.58 -36.11 30.70
N VAL A 374 -4.47 -35.73 31.30
CA VAL A 374 -3.12 -36.11 30.85
C VAL A 374 -2.48 -37.04 31.88
N LEU A 375 -1.87 -38.11 31.38
CA LEU A 375 -1.14 -39.09 32.18
C LEU A 375 0.30 -39.07 31.73
N PHE A 376 1.20 -38.99 32.68
CA PHE A 376 2.63 -38.91 32.39
C PHE A 376 3.45 -39.55 33.51
N ALA A 377 4.65 -39.98 33.15
CA ALA A 377 5.70 -40.31 34.10
C ALA A 377 6.66 -39.12 34.19
N GLU A 378 7.34 -38.95 35.31
CA GLU A 378 8.31 -37.86 35.50
C GLU A 378 9.47 -37.91 34.50
N THR A 379 9.77 -39.09 33.94
CA THR A 379 10.77 -39.29 32.88
C THR A 379 10.24 -38.98 31.48
N GLY A 380 8.92 -38.81 31.30
CA GLY A 380 8.24 -38.57 30.03
C GLY A 380 7.94 -37.11 29.73
N THR A 381 8.60 -36.17 30.43
CA THR A 381 8.41 -34.72 30.30
C THR A 381 9.25 -34.11 29.18
N ILE A 382 8.77 -33.01 28.61
CA ILE A 382 9.43 -32.28 27.51
C ILE A 382 10.19 -31.06 28.08
N GLN A 383 11.28 -30.65 27.45
CA GLN A 383 12.00 -29.41 27.81
C GLN A 383 11.59 -28.28 26.88
N PRO A 384 11.19 -27.10 27.39
CA PRO A 384 10.82 -25.98 26.54
C PRO A 384 12.06 -25.27 25.98
N ILE A 385 11.88 -24.52 24.89
CA ILE A 385 12.96 -23.76 24.26
C ILE A 385 13.01 -22.35 24.84
N PHE A 386 14.07 -22.00 25.56
CA PHE A 386 14.30 -20.63 26.02
C PHE A 386 14.70 -19.71 24.87
N ARG A 387 14.01 -18.57 24.73
CA ARG A 387 14.46 -17.48 23.85
C ARG A 387 15.55 -16.67 24.56
N SER A 388 16.49 -16.16 23.78
CA SER A 388 17.63 -15.40 24.30
C SER A 388 17.20 -14.00 24.75
N GLY A 389 17.74 -13.56 25.90
CA GLY A 389 17.54 -12.22 26.45
C GLY A 389 16.29 -12.09 27.32
N THR A 390 16.27 -11.01 28.11
CA THR A 390 15.10 -10.59 28.89
C THR A 390 14.13 -9.81 27.99
N ILE A 391 12.85 -9.87 28.30
CA ILE A 391 11.83 -9.04 27.66
C ILE A 391 11.80 -7.69 28.37
N ALA A 392 11.82 -6.60 27.60
CA ALA A 392 11.65 -5.26 28.15
C ALA A 392 10.24 -5.11 28.72
N ASN A 393 10.11 -4.39 29.84
CA ASN A 393 8.80 -4.10 30.40
C ASN A 393 7.98 -3.24 29.44
N GLN A 394 6.68 -3.52 29.37
CA GLN A 394 5.75 -2.90 28.45
C GLN A 394 4.35 -2.87 29.06
N ASP A 395 3.56 -1.86 28.69
CA ASP A 395 2.20 -1.68 29.19
C ASP A 395 1.32 -0.99 28.15
N LEU A 396 0.88 -1.75 27.14
CA LEU A 396 -0.06 -1.23 26.14
C LEU A 396 -1.46 -1.04 26.73
N HIS A 397 -1.85 -1.88 27.68
CA HIS A 397 -3.11 -1.76 28.42
C HIS A 397 -3.25 -0.42 29.16
N GLY A 398 -2.18 0.04 29.80
CA GLY A 398 -2.10 1.32 30.52
C GLY A 398 -1.61 2.51 29.68
N SER A 399 -1.44 2.35 28.36
CA SER A 399 -0.86 3.40 27.54
C SER A 399 -1.82 4.58 27.28
N GLU A 400 -1.25 5.78 27.19
CA GLU A 400 -1.99 7.04 26.99
C GLU A 400 -2.83 7.07 25.69
N PRO A 401 -3.90 7.88 25.64
CA PRO A 401 -4.68 8.09 24.42
C PRO A 401 -3.83 8.57 23.24
N ALA A 402 -4.13 8.08 22.03
CA ALA A 402 -3.48 8.52 20.79
C ALA A 402 -4.48 8.66 19.64
N GLY A 403 -4.34 9.71 18.84
CA GLY A 403 -5.16 9.91 17.63
C GLY A 403 -4.75 9.02 16.46
N MET A 404 -3.48 8.58 16.45
CA MET A 404 -2.96 7.61 15.49
C MET A 404 -2.12 6.54 16.19
N VAL A 405 -2.26 5.29 15.75
CA VAL A 405 -1.33 4.19 16.09
C VAL A 405 -0.48 3.88 14.86
N ILE A 406 0.84 3.89 15.03
CA ILE A 406 1.79 3.44 14.00
C ILE A 406 2.34 2.07 14.41
N VAL A 407 1.94 1.02 13.69
CA VAL A 407 2.49 -0.33 13.88
C VAL A 407 3.66 -0.50 12.92
N THR A 408 4.86 -0.69 13.46
CA THR A 408 6.09 -0.71 12.66
C THR A 408 7.08 -1.78 13.09
N HIS A 409 7.81 -2.34 12.14
CA HIS A 409 8.92 -3.25 12.44
C HIS A 409 10.10 -2.48 13.04
N PRO A 410 10.89 -3.06 13.98
CA PRO A 410 12.04 -2.37 14.60
C PRO A 410 13.02 -1.70 13.63
N LEU A 411 13.16 -2.25 12.41
CA LEU A 411 14.00 -1.69 11.35
C LEU A 411 13.60 -0.26 10.92
N PHE A 412 12.33 0.12 11.11
CA PHE A 412 11.76 1.37 10.61
C PHE A 412 11.34 2.36 11.70
N ILE A 413 11.53 2.02 13.00
CA ILE A 413 11.09 2.85 14.14
C ILE A 413 11.58 4.31 14.02
N SER A 414 12.84 4.53 13.66
CA SER A 414 13.39 5.89 13.54
C SER A 414 12.71 6.74 12.45
N TYR A 415 12.10 6.11 11.45
CA TYR A 415 11.34 6.80 10.40
C TYR A 415 9.89 7.03 10.83
N ALA A 416 9.29 6.08 11.54
CA ALA A 416 7.99 6.24 12.18
C ALA A 416 8.02 7.39 13.21
N GLU A 417 9.08 7.51 14.02
CA GLU A 417 9.27 8.61 14.98
C GLU A 417 9.38 9.97 14.29
N LYS A 418 10.09 10.05 13.16
CA LYS A 418 10.17 11.29 12.36
C LYS A 418 8.82 11.71 11.80
N LEU A 419 8.03 10.75 11.29
CA LEU A 419 6.71 11.03 10.75
C LEU A 419 5.72 11.42 11.86
N ALA A 420 5.74 10.73 12.99
CA ALA A 420 4.94 11.07 14.17
C ALA A 420 5.25 12.47 14.71
N ALA A 421 6.54 12.83 14.81
CA ALA A 421 6.96 14.17 15.22
C ALA A 421 6.48 15.25 14.24
N PHE A 422 6.59 14.99 12.94
CA PHE A 422 6.10 15.90 11.90
C PHE A 422 4.58 16.14 12.01
N HIS A 423 3.79 15.08 12.22
CA HIS A 423 2.35 15.19 12.44
C HIS A 423 2.00 15.97 13.71
N PHE A 424 2.72 15.73 14.80
CA PHE A 424 2.54 16.49 16.03
C PHE A 424 2.82 17.98 15.83
N GLU A 425 3.92 18.34 15.15
CA GLU A 425 4.30 19.72 14.86
C GLU A 425 3.30 20.41 13.89
N ASN A 426 2.77 19.68 12.91
CA ASN A 426 1.92 20.25 11.86
C ASN A 426 0.43 20.34 12.24
N SER A 427 -0.11 19.33 12.93
CA SER A 427 -1.55 19.22 13.24
C SER A 427 -1.87 18.93 14.70
N GLY A 428 -0.86 18.75 15.56
CA GLY A 428 -1.06 18.33 16.95
C GLY A 428 -1.48 16.86 17.11
N LEU A 429 -1.42 16.06 16.03
CA LEU A 429 -1.81 14.65 16.06
C LEU A 429 -0.84 13.82 16.92
N ILE A 430 -1.34 13.36 18.08
CA ILE A 430 -0.59 12.49 18.98
C ILE A 430 -0.57 11.07 18.42
N SER A 431 0.63 10.55 18.18
CA SER A 431 0.83 9.20 17.63
C SER A 431 1.48 8.26 18.65
N GLN A 432 0.99 7.03 18.74
CA GLN A 432 1.64 5.96 19.51
C GLN A 432 2.35 4.99 18.56
N ILE A 433 3.65 4.84 18.72
CA ILE A 433 4.46 3.91 17.91
C ILE A 433 4.63 2.60 18.68
N VAL A 434 4.28 1.49 18.03
CA VAL A 434 4.33 0.15 18.63
C VAL A 434 4.85 -0.87 17.63
N THR A 435 5.50 -1.91 18.12
CA THR A 435 5.92 -3.06 17.31
C THR A 435 4.88 -4.18 17.37
N PRO A 436 4.75 -5.02 16.33
CA PRO A 436 3.89 -6.20 16.39
C PRO A 436 4.22 -7.10 17.59
N GLN A 437 5.50 -7.25 17.93
CA GLN A 437 5.91 -8.12 19.03
C GLN A 437 5.43 -7.62 20.42
N GLN A 438 5.40 -6.30 20.64
CA GLN A 438 4.86 -5.73 21.87
C GLN A 438 3.36 -6.03 22.00
N ILE A 439 2.61 -5.87 20.90
CA ILE A 439 1.19 -6.21 20.82
C ILE A 439 0.97 -7.69 21.10
N TYR A 440 1.71 -8.58 20.42
CA TYR A 440 1.54 -10.03 20.58
C TYR A 440 1.75 -10.47 22.02
N ASN A 441 2.75 -9.92 22.70
CA ASN A 441 3.07 -10.28 24.08
C ASN A 441 1.88 -10.05 25.04
N GLU A 442 1.07 -9.02 24.82
CA GLU A 442 -0.08 -8.69 25.68
C GLU A 442 -1.40 -9.30 25.15
N PHE A 443 -1.64 -9.27 23.84
CA PHE A 443 -2.96 -9.58 23.26
C PHE A 443 -3.10 -10.99 22.64
N SER A 444 -2.03 -11.78 22.56
CA SER A 444 -2.06 -13.16 22.01
C SER A 444 -1.13 -14.14 22.72
N GLY A 445 -0.68 -13.82 23.94
CA GLY A 445 0.24 -14.70 24.66
C GLY A 445 1.62 -14.78 24.00
N GLY A 446 2.02 -13.76 23.26
CA GLY A 446 3.30 -13.68 22.55
C GLY A 446 3.32 -14.35 21.18
N ILE A 447 2.20 -14.92 20.72
CA ILE A 447 2.08 -15.64 19.45
C ILE A 447 1.77 -14.63 18.33
N PRO A 448 2.52 -14.61 17.21
CA PRO A 448 2.16 -13.77 16.07
C PRO A 448 0.72 -14.04 15.60
N ASP A 449 -0.15 -13.05 15.65
CA ASP A 449 -1.55 -13.13 15.22
C ASP A 449 -2.08 -11.74 14.84
N ILE A 450 -2.71 -11.60 13.68
CA ILE A 450 -3.29 -10.33 13.22
C ILE A 450 -4.46 -9.88 14.11
N ALA A 451 -5.20 -10.80 14.71
CA ALA A 451 -6.31 -10.46 15.58
C ALA A 451 -5.81 -9.80 16.87
N ALA A 452 -4.57 -10.04 17.29
CA ALA A 452 -3.95 -9.34 18.42
C ALA A 452 -3.79 -7.84 18.13
N ILE A 453 -3.39 -7.48 16.90
CA ILE A 453 -3.26 -6.09 16.44
C ILE A 453 -4.64 -5.42 16.44
N ARG A 454 -5.64 -6.07 15.84
CA ARG A 454 -7.02 -5.56 15.87
C ARG A 454 -7.55 -5.43 17.30
N ASN A 455 -7.31 -6.42 18.17
CA ASN A 455 -7.81 -6.39 19.56
C ASN A 455 -7.18 -5.24 20.37
N PHE A 456 -5.89 -4.94 20.15
CA PHE A 456 -5.24 -3.76 20.72
C PHE A 456 -5.89 -2.46 20.22
N LEU A 457 -6.11 -2.33 18.91
CA LEU A 457 -6.76 -1.17 18.32
C LEU A 457 -8.19 -1.00 18.82
N ARG A 458 -8.93 -2.10 18.94
CA ARG A 458 -10.28 -2.13 19.50
C ARG A 458 -10.29 -1.67 20.95
N MET A 459 -9.36 -2.14 21.78
CA MET A 459 -9.24 -1.65 23.16
C MET A 459 -9.03 -0.13 23.17
N LYS A 460 -8.12 0.39 22.34
CA LYS A 460 -7.85 1.83 22.24
C LYS A 460 -9.07 2.62 21.77
N TYR A 461 -9.72 2.16 20.71
CA TYR A 461 -10.95 2.73 20.17
C TYR A 461 -12.03 2.85 21.25
N LEU A 462 -12.34 1.75 21.95
CA LEU A 462 -13.36 1.73 23.00
C LEU A 462 -12.98 2.56 24.23
N LYS A 463 -11.70 2.56 24.65
CA LYS A 463 -11.23 3.39 25.78
C LYS A 463 -11.25 4.88 25.47
N GLN A 464 -11.10 5.26 24.19
CA GLN A 464 -11.04 6.64 23.72
C GLN A 464 -12.37 7.14 23.15
N GLU A 465 -13.39 6.29 23.06
CA GLU A 465 -14.72 6.64 22.59
C GLU A 465 -15.31 7.79 23.42
N GLY A 466 -15.82 8.83 22.76
CA GLY A 466 -16.38 10.01 23.42
C GLY A 466 -15.37 10.90 24.15
N THR A 467 -14.06 10.66 24.02
CA THR A 467 -13.01 11.53 24.56
C THR A 467 -12.60 12.60 23.54
N GLY A 468 -11.85 13.63 23.98
CA GLY A 468 -11.30 14.65 23.08
C GLY A 468 -10.19 14.17 22.15
N ASN A 469 -9.68 12.95 22.35
CA ASN A 469 -8.63 12.33 21.54
C ASN A 469 -9.08 10.93 21.08
N PRO A 470 -10.12 10.82 20.23
CA PRO A 470 -10.54 9.52 19.69
C PRO A 470 -9.44 8.93 18.80
N LEU A 471 -9.33 7.61 18.77
CA LEU A 471 -8.46 6.93 17.80
C LEU A 471 -9.05 7.13 16.41
N LYS A 472 -8.31 7.78 15.50
CA LYS A 472 -8.75 8.09 14.14
C LYS A 472 -8.04 7.26 13.08
N TYR A 473 -6.75 6.97 13.29
CA TYR A 473 -5.90 6.41 12.23
C TYR A 473 -5.04 5.23 12.68
N LEU A 474 -4.83 4.29 11.77
CA LEU A 474 -3.84 3.23 11.84
C LEU A 474 -2.87 3.36 10.66
N LEU A 475 -1.58 3.50 10.95
CA LEU A 475 -0.53 3.42 9.94
C LEU A 475 0.26 2.11 10.09
N LEU A 476 0.21 1.27 9.06
CA LEU A 476 0.99 0.04 8.95
C LEU A 476 2.30 0.37 8.22
N PHE A 477 3.40 0.46 8.98
CA PHE A 477 4.69 0.91 8.46
C PHE A 477 5.62 -0.29 8.23
N GLY A 478 5.50 -0.88 7.05
CA GLY A 478 6.24 -2.05 6.60
C GLY A 478 5.46 -2.86 5.57
N ASP A 479 6.20 -3.54 4.71
CA ASP A 479 5.66 -4.41 3.67
C ASP A 479 4.97 -5.67 4.23
N GLY A 480 4.17 -6.33 3.38
CA GLY A 480 3.37 -7.51 3.71
C GLY A 480 3.72 -8.74 2.87
N SER A 481 3.15 -9.89 3.22
CA SER A 481 3.24 -11.10 2.38
C SER A 481 1.97 -11.94 2.51
N TYR A 482 1.60 -12.66 1.44
CA TYR A 482 0.58 -13.71 1.52
C TYR A 482 1.00 -14.88 2.42
N GLN A 483 2.31 -15.09 2.61
CA GLN A 483 2.87 -16.11 3.51
C GLN A 483 3.19 -15.47 4.86
N ASN A 484 2.23 -15.46 5.77
CA ASN A 484 2.39 -14.72 7.02
C ASN A 484 3.22 -15.44 8.11
N LYS A 485 3.54 -16.74 7.96
CA LYS A 485 4.28 -17.50 9.00
C LYS A 485 5.78 -17.20 9.04
N ILE A 486 6.38 -16.91 7.89
CA ILE A 486 7.82 -16.66 7.79
C ILE A 486 8.07 -15.19 8.12
N GLN A 487 8.91 -14.94 9.12
CA GLN A 487 9.25 -13.60 9.60
C GLN A 487 10.46 -13.03 8.83
N PRO A 488 10.64 -11.69 8.79
CA PRO A 488 11.84 -11.05 8.25
C PRO A 488 13.13 -11.53 8.96
N PRO A 489 14.29 -11.54 8.28
CA PRO A 489 14.54 -11.10 6.90
C PRO A 489 14.30 -12.19 5.84
N LEU A 490 13.84 -13.38 6.22
CA LEU A 490 13.60 -14.48 5.27
C LEU A 490 12.35 -14.25 4.40
N ASN A 491 11.55 -13.24 4.73
CA ASN A 491 10.34 -12.85 4.02
C ASN A 491 10.10 -11.35 4.22
N PRO A 492 9.68 -10.59 3.19
CA PRO A 492 9.26 -9.19 3.29
C PRO A 492 7.98 -8.95 4.14
N ASN A 493 7.61 -9.88 5.02
CA ASN A 493 6.43 -9.77 5.88
C ASN A 493 6.72 -8.98 7.17
N PHE A 494 6.99 -7.68 7.04
CA PHE A 494 7.31 -6.82 8.19
C PHE A 494 6.09 -6.54 9.07
N ILE A 495 4.91 -6.39 8.45
CA ILE A 495 3.63 -6.24 9.12
C ILE A 495 2.63 -7.20 8.48
N PRO A 496 2.11 -8.20 9.22
CA PRO A 496 1.29 -9.25 8.64
C PRO A 496 0.02 -8.72 7.98
N THR A 497 -0.45 -9.46 6.99
CA THR A 497 -1.65 -9.14 6.21
C THR A 497 -2.81 -10.03 6.64
N TYR A 498 -4.02 -9.49 6.64
CA TYR A 498 -5.21 -10.34 6.66
C TYR A 498 -5.39 -10.97 5.27
N GLN A 499 -5.54 -12.29 5.26
CA GLN A 499 -5.84 -13.08 4.07
C GLN A 499 -7.20 -13.75 4.25
N SER A 500 -8.08 -13.60 3.26
CA SER A 500 -9.38 -14.28 3.24
C SER A 500 -9.23 -15.81 3.33
N GLN A 501 -10.29 -16.53 3.73
CA GLN A 501 -10.24 -17.99 3.78
C GLN A 501 -9.97 -18.60 2.39
N ASN A 502 -10.57 -18.05 1.34
CA ASN A 502 -10.54 -18.65 0.02
C ASN A 502 -9.14 -18.58 -0.60
N SER A 503 -8.59 -19.74 -0.98
CA SER A 503 -7.27 -19.87 -1.64
C SER A 503 -7.35 -20.73 -2.91
N ASN A 504 -8.54 -20.94 -3.47
CA ASN A 504 -8.76 -21.81 -4.64
C ASN A 504 -9.62 -21.17 -5.75
N VAL A 505 -10.29 -20.05 -5.47
CA VAL A 505 -11.06 -19.26 -6.43
C VAL A 505 -10.50 -17.85 -6.47
N ILE A 506 -10.04 -17.42 -7.64
CA ILE A 506 -9.23 -16.19 -7.79
C ILE A 506 -10.05 -14.96 -7.39
N VAL A 507 -11.24 -14.78 -7.96
CA VAL A 507 -12.12 -13.64 -7.65
C VAL A 507 -12.71 -13.61 -6.22
N SER A 508 -12.64 -14.73 -5.48
CA SER A 508 -13.15 -14.80 -4.11
C SER A 508 -12.04 -14.66 -3.05
N SER A 509 -10.78 -14.61 -3.48
CA SER A 509 -9.64 -14.43 -2.60
C SER A 509 -9.25 -12.97 -2.52
N PHE A 510 -9.06 -12.46 -1.30
CA PHE A 510 -8.62 -11.08 -1.06
C PHE A 510 -7.65 -10.95 0.11
N THR A 511 -6.88 -9.87 0.05
CA THR A 511 -6.06 -9.32 1.14
C THR A 511 -6.56 -7.92 1.47
N SER A 512 -6.67 -7.58 2.75
CA SER A 512 -7.27 -6.31 3.17
C SER A 512 -6.78 -5.86 4.53
N ASP A 513 -6.27 -4.63 4.61
CA ASP A 513 -5.92 -4.02 5.90
C ASP A 513 -7.17 -3.54 6.67
N ASP A 514 -8.34 -3.49 6.03
CA ASP A 514 -9.63 -3.10 6.63
C ASP A 514 -9.95 -3.92 7.88
N PHE A 515 -9.50 -5.19 7.92
CA PHE A 515 -9.65 -6.08 9.06
C PHE A 515 -9.22 -5.44 10.39
N TYR A 516 -8.19 -4.59 10.37
CA TYR A 516 -7.69 -3.92 11.55
C TYR A 516 -8.56 -2.76 12.03
N GLY A 517 -9.49 -2.27 11.21
CA GLY A 517 -10.44 -1.20 11.53
C GLY A 517 -11.88 -1.66 11.66
N LEU A 518 -12.13 -2.98 11.66
CA LEU A 518 -13.41 -3.58 12.04
C LEU A 518 -13.43 -3.75 13.56
N LEU A 519 -13.84 -2.71 14.29
CA LEU A 519 -13.66 -2.59 15.74
C LEU A 519 -14.97 -2.69 16.52
N GLU A 520 -16.14 -2.71 15.88
CA GLU A 520 -17.44 -2.89 16.56
C GLU A 520 -17.76 -4.36 16.85
N ASP A 521 -18.82 -4.59 17.64
CA ASP A 521 -19.22 -5.92 18.11
C ASP A 521 -19.78 -6.80 16.97
N GLY A 522 -19.19 -7.97 16.77
CA GLY A 522 -19.62 -8.92 15.76
C GLY A 522 -19.01 -8.72 14.37
N GLU A 523 -18.17 -7.71 14.19
CA GLU A 523 -17.44 -7.48 12.94
C GLU A 523 -16.20 -8.38 12.81
N GLY A 524 -15.76 -8.63 11.58
CA GLY A 524 -14.61 -9.50 11.32
C GLY A 524 -14.56 -10.09 9.91
N GLU A 525 -13.44 -10.76 9.58
CA GLU A 525 -13.14 -11.37 8.27
C GLU A 525 -13.20 -10.38 7.09
N GLY A 526 -14.39 -9.96 6.69
CA GLY A 526 -14.62 -8.87 5.73
C GLY A 526 -15.96 -8.17 5.95
N GLU A 527 -16.70 -8.55 7.00
CA GLU A 527 -18.04 -8.09 7.35
C GLU A 527 -17.94 -7.00 8.42
N GLY A 528 -18.61 -5.87 8.18
CA GLY A 528 -18.58 -4.69 9.06
C GLY A 528 -18.31 -3.38 8.31
N THR A 529 -18.23 -2.30 9.07
CA THR A 529 -17.84 -0.96 8.65
C THR A 529 -16.47 -0.61 9.20
N GLU A 530 -15.70 0.18 8.47
CA GLU A 530 -14.42 0.66 8.99
C GLU A 530 -14.65 1.81 9.97
N ASP A 531 -14.16 1.65 11.19
CA ASP A 531 -14.28 2.64 12.28
C ASP A 531 -13.19 3.71 12.24
N ILE A 532 -12.01 3.35 11.75
CA ILE A 532 -10.81 4.20 11.69
C ILE A 532 -10.19 4.19 10.29
N GLY A 533 -9.51 5.28 9.91
CA GLY A 533 -8.80 5.37 8.64
C GLY A 533 -7.50 4.56 8.68
N ILE A 534 -7.28 3.71 7.68
CA ILE A 534 -6.10 2.83 7.63
C ILE A 534 -5.27 3.15 6.40
N GLY A 535 -3.95 3.23 6.57
CA GLY A 535 -3.00 3.32 5.47
C GLY A 535 -1.77 2.46 5.71
N ARG A 536 -1.14 2.01 4.61
CA ARG A 536 0.09 1.21 4.64
C ARG A 536 1.20 1.91 3.89
N LEU A 537 2.41 1.91 4.46
CA LEU A 537 3.65 2.22 3.75
C LEU A 537 4.39 0.91 3.49
N PRO A 538 4.24 0.29 2.30
CA PRO A 538 4.85 -1.00 1.98
C PRO A 538 6.34 -0.82 1.67
N VAL A 539 7.14 -0.73 2.74
CA VAL A 539 8.59 -0.57 2.65
C VAL A 539 9.28 -1.83 3.15
N SER A 540 10.22 -2.31 2.34
CA SER A 540 11.01 -3.51 2.58
C SER A 540 12.41 -3.21 3.11
N ASP A 541 12.87 -1.95 3.05
CA ASP A 541 14.15 -1.51 3.60
C ASP A 541 14.16 -0.04 4.07
N THR A 542 15.27 0.37 4.71
CA THR A 542 15.42 1.73 5.27
C THR A 542 15.57 2.82 4.20
N THR A 543 15.99 2.48 2.98
CA THR A 543 16.07 3.42 1.85
C THR A 543 14.67 3.77 1.37
N GLN A 544 13.82 2.77 1.20
CA GLN A 544 12.41 2.94 0.85
C GLN A 544 11.66 3.72 1.94
N ALA A 545 11.86 3.38 3.22
CA ALA A 545 11.29 4.13 4.35
C ALA A 545 11.67 5.62 4.31
N ARG A 546 12.94 5.93 4.04
CA ARG A 546 13.43 7.30 3.88
C ARG A 546 12.77 8.02 2.70
N ILE A 547 12.61 7.36 1.55
CA ILE A 547 12.01 7.96 0.35
C ILE A 547 10.58 8.40 0.66
N VAL A 548 9.75 7.49 1.18
CA VAL A 548 8.33 7.75 1.43
C VAL A 548 8.12 8.83 2.49
N VAL A 549 8.83 8.77 3.62
CA VAL A 549 8.72 9.81 4.66
C VAL A 549 9.17 11.18 4.14
N ASN A 550 10.25 11.24 3.36
CA ASN A 550 10.69 12.50 2.78
C ASN A 550 9.69 13.06 1.75
N LYS A 551 9.01 12.20 0.98
CA LYS A 551 7.94 12.62 0.06
C LYS A 551 6.78 13.25 0.82
N ILE A 552 6.32 12.61 1.90
CA ILE A 552 5.24 13.12 2.76
C ILE A 552 5.59 14.51 3.32
N ILE A 553 6.76 14.65 3.95
CA ILE A 553 7.22 15.91 4.55
C ILE A 553 7.35 17.02 3.49
N LYS A 554 7.92 16.71 2.32
CA LYS A 554 8.05 17.69 1.23
C LYS A 554 6.70 18.09 0.64
N TYR A 555 5.79 17.14 0.50
CA TYR A 555 4.47 17.36 -0.08
C TYR A 555 3.63 18.31 0.78
N MET A 556 3.65 18.09 2.10
CA MET A 556 2.92 18.88 3.09
C MET A 556 3.60 20.21 3.45
N ASN A 557 4.78 20.50 2.91
CA ASN A 557 5.45 21.77 3.15
C ASN A 557 4.65 22.93 2.52
N PRO A 558 4.34 24.02 3.26
CA PRO A 558 3.63 25.18 2.72
C PRO A 558 4.31 25.86 1.52
N SER A 559 5.59 25.61 1.27
CA SER A 559 6.29 26.08 0.06
C SER A 559 5.92 25.28 -1.20
N ASN A 560 5.34 24.09 -1.07
CA ASN A 560 4.91 23.23 -2.17
C ASN A 560 3.58 23.76 -2.77
N LYS A 561 3.69 24.83 -3.56
CA LYS A 561 2.57 25.52 -4.21
C LYS A 561 2.66 25.40 -5.73
N GLY A 562 1.52 25.54 -6.39
CA GLY A 562 1.43 25.55 -7.85
C GLY A 562 0.02 25.23 -8.35
N ASP A 563 -0.25 25.71 -9.56
CA ASP A 563 -1.48 25.50 -10.32
C ASP A 563 -1.75 24.03 -10.68
N TRP A 564 -0.73 23.16 -10.63
CA TRP A 564 -0.90 21.71 -10.72
C TRP A 564 -1.94 21.15 -9.73
N LYS A 565 -2.14 21.82 -8.59
CA LYS A 565 -3.16 21.49 -7.57
C LYS A 565 -4.60 21.69 -8.08
N ASN A 566 -4.81 22.46 -9.15
CA ASN A 566 -6.12 22.63 -9.77
C ASN A 566 -6.42 21.54 -10.81
N ALA A 567 -5.47 20.66 -11.15
CA ALA A 567 -5.66 19.65 -12.19
C ALA A 567 -6.09 18.30 -11.63
N ILE A 568 -7.14 17.71 -12.21
CA ILE A 568 -7.57 16.33 -11.96
C ILE A 568 -7.54 15.60 -13.30
N CYS A 569 -6.76 14.53 -13.39
CA CYS A 569 -6.65 13.72 -14.61
C CYS A 569 -7.49 12.46 -14.48
N ILE A 570 -8.37 12.21 -15.46
CA ILE A 570 -9.16 10.99 -15.59
C ILE A 570 -8.71 10.25 -16.85
N VAL A 571 -8.33 9.00 -16.69
CA VAL A 571 -7.88 8.11 -17.75
C VAL A 571 -8.83 6.92 -17.84
N ALA A 572 -9.29 6.61 -19.05
CA ALA A 572 -10.22 5.52 -19.31
C ALA A 572 -9.68 4.59 -20.38
N ASP A 573 -9.74 3.30 -20.08
CA ASP A 573 -9.39 2.20 -20.99
C ASP A 573 -10.35 2.10 -22.17
N ASP A 574 -9.92 1.43 -23.23
CA ASP A 574 -10.73 1.08 -24.39
C ASP A 574 -11.51 -0.23 -24.20
N GLU A 575 -12.31 -0.62 -25.21
CA GLU A 575 -13.15 -1.82 -25.25
C GLU A 575 -14.37 -1.88 -24.28
N ASP A 576 -14.84 -3.09 -23.96
CA ASP A 576 -16.01 -3.42 -23.11
C ASP A 576 -17.32 -2.67 -23.41
N GLY A 577 -17.54 -2.35 -24.69
CA GLY A 577 -18.71 -1.58 -25.11
C GLY A 577 -18.74 -0.15 -24.54
N ASN A 578 -17.57 0.46 -24.33
CA ASN A 578 -17.35 1.79 -23.74
C ASN A 578 -17.73 1.90 -22.25
N ALA A 579 -17.80 0.79 -21.51
CA ALA A 579 -18.16 0.83 -20.09
C ALA A 579 -17.20 1.72 -19.28
N HIS A 580 -15.89 1.57 -19.49
CA HIS A 580 -14.88 2.36 -18.78
C HIS A 580 -14.95 3.86 -19.09
N ILE A 581 -15.20 4.21 -20.36
CA ILE A 581 -15.39 5.61 -20.78
C ILE A 581 -16.68 6.18 -20.18
N ALA A 582 -17.77 5.40 -20.14
CA ALA A 582 -19.03 5.83 -19.53
C ALA A 582 -18.88 6.10 -18.02
N ASP A 583 -18.16 5.22 -17.31
CA ASP A 583 -17.84 5.39 -15.90
C ASP A 583 -16.97 6.65 -15.69
N ALA A 584 -15.94 6.84 -16.50
CA ALA A 584 -15.08 8.03 -16.45
C ALA A 584 -15.86 9.34 -16.71
N GLU A 585 -16.79 9.35 -17.68
CA GLU A 585 -17.67 10.50 -17.91
C GLU A 585 -18.59 10.77 -16.72
N GLY A 586 -19.12 9.72 -16.07
CA GLY A 586 -19.90 9.85 -14.85
C GLY A 586 -19.13 10.54 -13.72
N LEU A 587 -17.85 10.19 -13.55
CA LEU A 587 -16.95 10.83 -12.58
C LEU A 587 -16.61 12.27 -12.98
N SER A 588 -16.39 12.52 -14.28
CA SER A 588 -16.13 13.87 -14.77
C SER A 588 -17.31 14.81 -14.54
N LEU A 589 -18.55 14.34 -14.76
CA LEU A 589 -19.76 15.13 -14.52
C LEU A 589 -19.91 15.46 -13.03
N LEU A 590 -19.64 14.49 -12.14
CA LEU A 590 -19.65 14.72 -10.70
C LEU A 590 -18.70 15.86 -10.30
N LEU A 591 -17.48 15.88 -10.84
CA LEU A 591 -16.50 16.94 -10.56
C LEU A 591 -16.98 18.30 -11.09
N GLN A 592 -17.55 18.34 -12.29
CA GLN A 592 -18.08 19.58 -12.87
C GLN A 592 -19.22 20.18 -12.03
N ASP A 593 -20.09 19.33 -11.49
CA ASP A 593 -21.24 19.75 -10.68
C ASP A 593 -20.84 20.13 -9.24
N SER A 594 -19.90 19.41 -8.65
CA SER A 594 -19.60 19.51 -7.21
C SER A 594 -18.42 20.42 -6.89
N VAL A 595 -17.40 20.43 -7.75
CA VAL A 595 -16.15 21.18 -7.54
C VAL A 595 -15.64 21.85 -8.84
N PRO A 596 -16.47 22.72 -9.46
CA PRO A 596 -16.17 23.37 -10.74
C PRO A 596 -14.89 24.22 -10.76
N GLU A 597 -14.31 24.56 -9.61
CA GLU A 597 -13.02 25.23 -9.48
C GLU A 597 -11.83 24.41 -10.05
N TYR A 598 -11.92 23.08 -10.05
CA TYR A 598 -10.88 22.21 -10.60
C TYR A 598 -11.02 22.03 -12.12
N ASN A 599 -9.90 21.74 -12.76
CA ASN A 599 -9.80 21.51 -14.20
C ASN A 599 -9.63 20.00 -14.46
N THR A 600 -10.63 19.41 -15.11
CA THR A 600 -10.61 17.99 -15.48
C THR A 600 -9.90 17.81 -16.81
N ASP A 601 -8.81 17.06 -16.81
CA ASP A 601 -8.13 16.57 -18.01
C ASP A 601 -8.55 15.12 -18.28
N LYS A 602 -8.97 14.83 -19.52
CA LYS A 602 -9.49 13.51 -19.91
C LYS A 602 -8.56 12.88 -20.94
N ILE A 603 -8.02 11.71 -20.63
CA ILE A 603 -7.17 10.92 -21.53
C ILE A 603 -7.86 9.57 -21.74
N TYR A 604 -8.69 9.47 -22.78
CA TYR A 604 -9.41 8.23 -23.11
C TYR A 604 -8.67 7.51 -24.23
N LEU A 605 -8.28 6.25 -24.00
CA LEU A 605 -7.35 5.55 -24.90
C LEU A 605 -7.91 5.46 -26.33
N ASP A 606 -9.18 5.14 -26.49
CA ASP A 606 -9.83 5.04 -27.80
C ASP A 606 -9.97 6.39 -28.54
N ALA A 607 -9.66 7.53 -27.90
CA ALA A 607 -9.55 8.83 -28.59
C ALA A 607 -8.19 9.04 -29.27
N PHE A 608 -7.19 8.19 -28.98
CA PHE A 608 -5.88 8.19 -29.61
C PHE A 608 -5.78 7.09 -30.67
N ARG A 609 -4.80 7.20 -31.57
CA ARG A 609 -4.59 6.21 -32.62
C ARG A 609 -3.84 5.00 -32.05
N GLN A 610 -4.44 3.81 -32.20
CA GLN A 610 -3.77 2.56 -31.85
C GLN A 610 -2.72 2.17 -32.91
N VAL A 611 -1.59 1.62 -32.46
CA VAL A 611 -0.51 1.13 -33.32
C VAL A 611 -0.23 -0.34 -33.01
N THR A 612 -0.18 -1.17 -34.06
CA THR A 612 0.13 -2.59 -33.97
C THR A 612 1.60 -2.86 -34.32
N SER A 613 2.29 -3.60 -33.47
CA SER A 613 3.68 -4.05 -33.69
C SER A 613 3.83 -5.56 -33.44
N VAL A 614 5.04 -6.10 -33.64
CA VAL A 614 5.37 -7.49 -33.26
C VAL A 614 5.19 -7.77 -31.76
N ASN A 615 5.22 -6.73 -30.93
CA ASN A 615 5.07 -6.82 -29.48
C ASN A 615 3.60 -6.61 -29.02
N GLY A 616 2.63 -6.53 -29.94
CA GLY A 616 1.21 -6.30 -29.66
C GLY A 616 0.73 -4.88 -30.01
N GLN A 617 -0.50 -4.57 -29.61
CA GLN A 617 -1.12 -3.25 -29.72
C GLN A 617 -0.58 -2.29 -28.65
N SER A 618 -0.64 -1.00 -28.93
CA SER A 618 -0.19 0.09 -28.05
C SER A 618 -0.83 1.42 -28.43
N TYR A 619 -0.91 2.34 -27.47
CA TYR A 619 -1.27 3.75 -27.68
C TYR A 619 -0.09 4.68 -27.32
N PRO A 620 0.86 4.92 -28.25
CA PRO A 620 2.03 5.74 -27.96
C PRO A 620 1.68 7.17 -27.52
N ASP A 621 0.73 7.81 -28.21
CA ASP A 621 0.34 9.19 -27.92
C ASP A 621 -0.39 9.32 -26.57
N ALA A 622 -1.19 8.33 -26.19
CA ALA A 622 -1.84 8.29 -24.87
C ALA A 622 -0.79 8.08 -23.76
N THR A 623 0.19 7.21 -23.99
CA THR A 623 1.31 6.99 -23.05
C THR A 623 2.10 8.28 -22.83
N ILE A 624 2.40 9.01 -23.91
CA ILE A 624 3.06 10.32 -23.84
C ILE A 624 2.19 11.33 -23.08
N ALA A 625 0.89 11.39 -23.36
CA ALA A 625 -0.03 12.28 -22.66
C ALA A 625 -0.08 12.02 -21.14
N ILE A 626 -0.15 10.75 -20.72
CA ILE A 626 -0.12 10.35 -19.32
C ILE A 626 1.20 10.75 -18.65
N ASN A 627 2.33 10.39 -19.27
CA ASN A 627 3.65 10.70 -18.73
C ASN A 627 3.88 12.22 -18.61
N ASN A 628 3.44 13.00 -19.59
CA ASN A 628 3.52 14.46 -19.56
C ASN A 628 2.64 15.05 -18.44
N ARG A 629 1.42 14.52 -18.25
CA ARG A 629 0.53 14.96 -17.17
C ARG A 629 1.13 14.67 -15.80
N ILE A 630 1.66 13.47 -15.57
CA ILE A 630 2.31 13.14 -14.31
C ILE A 630 3.52 14.04 -14.05
N ASN A 631 4.42 14.20 -15.04
CA ASN A 631 5.62 15.05 -14.91
C ASN A 631 5.29 16.54 -14.63
N SER A 632 4.21 17.03 -15.23
CA SER A 632 3.68 18.39 -14.98
C SER A 632 3.06 18.53 -13.59
N GLY A 633 2.54 17.42 -13.05
CA GLY A 633 1.83 17.36 -11.78
C GLY A 633 0.31 17.50 -11.97
N CYS A 634 -0.43 16.77 -11.13
CA CYS A 634 -1.85 16.94 -10.91
C CYS A 634 -2.18 16.62 -9.45
N LEU A 635 -3.35 17.06 -8.97
CA LEU A 635 -3.79 16.75 -7.62
C LEU A 635 -4.23 15.29 -7.50
N ILE A 636 -4.99 14.83 -8.49
CA ILE A 636 -5.53 13.47 -8.57
C ILE A 636 -5.26 12.91 -9.96
N PHE A 637 -4.79 11.67 -10.00
CA PHE A 637 -4.73 10.83 -11.20
C PHE A 637 -5.68 9.65 -11.00
N ASN A 638 -6.72 9.57 -11.81
CA ASN A 638 -7.75 8.55 -11.70
C ASN A 638 -7.77 7.69 -12.96
N TYR A 639 -7.60 6.37 -12.80
CA TYR A 639 -7.64 5.41 -13.91
C TYR A 639 -8.81 4.44 -13.72
N VAL A 640 -9.59 4.25 -14.79
CA VAL A 640 -10.72 3.29 -14.86
C VAL A 640 -10.46 2.33 -16.03
N GLY A 641 -10.25 1.05 -15.73
CA GLY A 641 -9.83 0.10 -16.77
C GLY A 641 -9.21 -1.20 -16.32
N HIS A 642 -8.62 -1.93 -17.26
CA HIS A 642 -7.84 -3.13 -17.02
C HIS A 642 -6.43 -2.82 -16.51
N GLY A 643 -5.83 -3.81 -15.86
CA GLY A 643 -4.53 -3.62 -15.22
C GLY A 643 -4.10 -4.88 -14.48
N ASN A 644 -2.84 -4.88 -14.07
CA ASN A 644 -2.23 -5.95 -13.32
C ASN A 644 -1.09 -5.39 -12.46
N GLU A 645 -0.34 -6.26 -11.79
CA GLU A 645 0.77 -5.90 -10.91
C GLU A 645 1.96 -5.23 -11.63
N ASN A 646 1.99 -5.21 -12.97
CA ASN A 646 3.08 -4.66 -13.78
C ASN A 646 2.71 -3.38 -14.56
N GLY A 647 1.43 -2.97 -14.57
CA GLY A 647 1.01 -1.80 -15.34
C GLY A 647 -0.51 -1.64 -15.52
N LEU A 648 -0.88 -0.64 -16.33
CA LEU A 648 -2.26 -0.29 -16.68
C LEU A 648 -2.52 -0.52 -18.18
N ALA A 649 -3.75 -0.92 -18.50
CA ALA A 649 -4.25 -1.33 -19.83
C ALA A 649 -3.53 -2.54 -20.44
N HIS A 650 -4.20 -3.26 -21.34
CA HIS A 650 -3.58 -4.35 -22.10
C HIS A 650 -2.51 -3.83 -23.08
N GLU A 651 -2.68 -2.59 -23.52
CA GLU A 651 -1.86 -1.82 -24.46
C GLU A 651 -0.62 -1.23 -23.79
N ARG A 652 -0.50 -1.36 -22.45
CA ARG A 652 0.64 -0.95 -21.61
C ARG A 652 0.87 0.56 -21.61
N VAL A 653 -0.15 1.33 -21.26
CA VAL A 653 -0.11 2.80 -21.25
C VAL A 653 0.59 3.39 -20.03
N VAL A 654 0.76 2.59 -18.97
CA VAL A 654 1.66 2.87 -17.84
C VAL A 654 2.42 1.60 -17.51
N ARG A 655 3.73 1.60 -17.73
CA ARG A 655 4.64 0.49 -17.42
C ARG A 655 5.55 0.81 -16.25
N THR A 656 6.19 -0.21 -15.68
CA THR A 656 7.19 -0.02 -14.61
C THR A 656 8.36 0.89 -15.04
N GLU A 657 8.75 0.87 -16.32
CA GLU A 657 9.79 1.74 -16.86
C GLU A 657 9.34 3.21 -16.90
N ASP A 658 8.08 3.46 -17.27
CA ASP A 658 7.49 4.80 -17.29
C ASP A 658 7.44 5.35 -15.86
N ILE A 659 6.99 4.53 -14.89
CA ILE A 659 6.91 4.89 -13.47
C ILE A 659 8.28 5.28 -12.93
N ASN A 660 9.34 4.52 -13.24
CA ASN A 660 10.70 4.82 -12.81
C ASN A 660 11.28 6.08 -13.46
N ALA A 661 10.81 6.42 -14.67
CA ALA A 661 11.24 7.59 -15.41
C ALA A 661 10.57 8.89 -14.96
N TRP A 662 9.47 8.85 -14.20
CA TRP A 662 8.79 10.05 -13.72
C TRP A 662 9.67 10.92 -12.81
N LYS A 663 9.63 12.25 -13.04
CA LYS A 663 10.43 13.28 -12.38
C LYS A 663 9.59 14.48 -11.89
N ASN A 664 8.35 14.24 -11.46
CA ASN A 664 7.43 15.29 -10.99
C ASN A 664 7.79 15.89 -9.62
N GLY A 665 8.88 15.48 -8.98
CA GLY A 665 9.39 16.10 -7.75
C GLY A 665 8.37 16.06 -6.62
N SER A 666 8.00 17.23 -6.07
CA SER A 666 6.99 17.35 -5.01
C SER A 666 5.54 17.51 -5.51
N ARG A 667 5.31 17.52 -6.83
CA ARG A 667 3.99 17.64 -7.46
C ARG A 667 3.35 16.26 -7.62
N LEU A 668 3.10 15.62 -6.48
CA LEU A 668 2.76 14.20 -6.39
C LEU A 668 1.22 14.00 -6.33
N PRO A 669 0.58 13.39 -7.34
CA PRO A 669 -0.86 13.12 -7.28
C PRO A 669 -1.22 12.02 -6.30
N LEU A 670 -2.47 12.07 -5.81
CA LEU A 670 -3.17 10.89 -5.32
C LEU A 670 -3.58 10.03 -6.52
N PHE A 671 -3.15 8.77 -6.52
CA PHE A 671 -3.60 7.81 -7.53
C PHE A 671 -4.88 7.11 -7.06
N ILE A 672 -5.91 7.11 -7.89
CA ILE A 672 -7.10 6.29 -7.71
C ILE A 672 -7.15 5.33 -8.90
N THR A 673 -6.98 4.03 -8.67
CA THR A 673 -6.93 3.05 -9.77
C THR A 673 -8.05 2.03 -9.61
N ALA A 674 -9.13 2.22 -10.37
CA ALA A 674 -10.26 1.30 -10.47
C ALA A 674 -9.94 0.17 -11.46
N THR A 675 -8.96 -0.66 -11.10
CA THR A 675 -8.42 -1.74 -11.95
C THR A 675 -8.12 -3.01 -11.14
N CYS A 676 -7.58 -4.08 -11.74
CA CYS A 676 -7.19 -5.30 -11.02
C CYS A 676 -5.72 -5.25 -10.55
N GLU A 677 -5.47 -5.67 -9.31
CA GLU A 677 -4.16 -6.02 -8.72
C GLU A 677 -2.98 -5.03 -8.89
N PHE A 678 -3.22 -3.76 -9.22
CA PHE A 678 -2.13 -2.79 -9.46
C PHE A 678 -1.23 -2.56 -8.24
N SER A 679 -1.80 -2.70 -7.03
CA SER A 679 -1.13 -2.51 -5.74
C SER A 679 -1.04 -3.82 -4.94
N ARG A 680 -0.68 -4.92 -5.61
CA ARG A 680 -0.50 -6.25 -4.99
C ARG A 680 0.73 -6.33 -4.07
N PHE A 681 0.74 -5.54 -3.00
CA PHE A 681 1.88 -5.36 -2.09
C PHE A 681 2.28 -6.61 -1.29
N ASP A 682 1.48 -7.67 -1.29
CA ASP A 682 1.76 -8.89 -0.53
C ASP A 682 2.30 -10.04 -1.40
N ASP A 683 2.62 -9.79 -2.67
CA ASP A 683 3.18 -10.81 -3.56
C ASP A 683 4.68 -11.03 -3.31
N ALA A 684 5.05 -12.31 -3.34
CA ALA A 684 6.43 -12.75 -3.14
C ALA A 684 6.69 -14.08 -3.85
N ASP A 685 7.96 -14.31 -4.19
CA ASP A 685 8.43 -15.60 -4.70
C ASP A 685 9.19 -16.37 -3.63
N MET A 686 8.83 -17.64 -3.43
CA MET A 686 9.57 -18.54 -2.55
C MET A 686 10.63 -19.30 -3.34
N ASN A 687 11.89 -19.22 -2.89
CA ASN A 687 12.91 -20.15 -3.34
C ASN A 687 12.66 -21.53 -2.70
N MET A 688 12.37 -22.55 -3.50
CA MET A 688 12.00 -23.88 -3.00
C MET A 688 13.13 -24.61 -2.24
N ILE A 689 14.40 -24.22 -2.44
CA ILE A 689 15.57 -24.81 -1.77
C ILE A 689 15.87 -24.05 -0.47
N THR A 690 16.03 -22.73 -0.53
CA THR A 690 16.43 -21.94 0.65
C THR A 690 15.27 -21.52 1.53
N ARG A 691 14.03 -21.62 1.03
CA ARG A 691 12.79 -21.10 1.66
C ARG A 691 12.77 -19.59 1.87
N VAL A 692 13.76 -18.86 1.36
CA VAL A 692 13.78 -17.39 1.35
C VAL A 692 12.71 -16.90 0.39
N MET A 693 11.92 -15.93 0.84
CA MET A 693 10.94 -15.22 0.03
C MET A 693 11.51 -13.89 -0.44
N THR A 694 11.34 -13.61 -1.73
CA THR A 694 11.75 -12.34 -2.36
C THR A 694 10.50 -11.55 -2.72
N PRO A 695 10.37 -10.27 -2.31
CA PRO A 695 9.21 -9.45 -2.65
C PRO A 695 9.10 -9.28 -4.16
N ARG A 696 7.86 -9.22 -4.67
CA ARG A 696 7.55 -8.73 -6.01
C ARG A 696 6.87 -7.38 -5.90
N THR A 697 7.67 -6.32 -6.00
CA THR A 697 7.17 -4.96 -5.93
C THR A 697 6.25 -4.66 -7.11
N SER A 698 4.98 -4.37 -6.84
CA SER A 698 3.99 -4.05 -7.86
C SER A 698 4.19 -2.65 -8.45
N ALA A 699 3.64 -2.40 -9.64
CA ALA A 699 3.65 -1.09 -10.28
C ALA A 699 3.08 0.00 -9.34
N GLY A 700 1.99 -0.28 -8.62
CA GLY A 700 1.42 0.61 -7.61
C GLY A 700 2.39 0.95 -6.47
N GLU A 701 3.14 -0.03 -5.96
CA GLU A 701 4.20 0.25 -4.97
C GLU A 701 5.32 1.10 -5.56
N MET A 702 5.73 0.84 -6.80
CA MET A 702 6.77 1.63 -7.49
C MET A 702 6.37 3.11 -7.64
N VAL A 703 5.08 3.40 -7.84
CA VAL A 703 4.57 4.79 -7.86
C VAL A 703 4.84 5.51 -6.54
N LEU A 704 4.65 4.82 -5.41
CA LEU A 704 4.92 5.39 -4.09
C LEU A 704 6.42 5.48 -3.79
N LEU A 705 7.17 4.44 -4.17
CA LEU A 705 8.59 4.24 -3.88
C LEU A 705 9.55 4.98 -4.82
N ASN A 706 9.06 5.60 -5.90
CA ASN A 706 9.91 6.41 -6.79
C ASN A 706 10.56 7.58 -6.01
N PRO A 707 11.90 7.70 -6.01
CA PRO A 707 12.62 8.73 -5.25
C PRO A 707 12.52 10.15 -5.83
N ASP A 708 12.24 10.28 -7.13
CA ASP A 708 12.26 11.54 -7.89
C ASP A 708 10.87 12.01 -8.35
N GLY A 709 9.82 11.22 -8.07
CA GLY A 709 8.48 11.48 -8.56
C GLY A 709 7.46 10.41 -8.14
N GLY A 710 6.49 10.15 -9.01
CA GLY A 710 5.38 9.23 -8.78
C GLY A 710 4.22 9.86 -8.04
N GLY A 711 3.59 9.11 -7.14
CA GLY A 711 2.41 9.53 -6.37
C GLY A 711 2.72 9.80 -4.91
N ILE A 712 1.83 10.53 -4.24
CA ILE A 712 1.92 10.75 -2.78
C ILE A 712 1.25 9.61 -2.01
N ALA A 713 0.19 9.04 -2.59
CA ALA A 713 -0.54 7.91 -2.07
C ALA A 713 -1.33 7.24 -3.21
N LEU A 714 -1.80 6.01 -2.98
CA LEU A 714 -2.68 5.29 -3.87
C LEU A 714 -3.90 4.77 -3.11
N MET A 715 -5.10 4.98 -3.67
CA MET A 715 -6.32 4.25 -3.33
C MET A 715 -6.54 3.24 -4.47
N SER A 716 -6.05 2.02 -4.25
CA SER A 716 -5.81 1.06 -5.34
C SER A 716 -6.13 -0.36 -4.91
N THR A 717 -6.22 -1.27 -5.88
CA THR A 717 -6.65 -2.64 -5.67
C THR A 717 -5.49 -3.59 -5.41
N THR A 718 -5.71 -4.53 -4.50
CA THR A 718 -4.76 -5.59 -4.14
C THR A 718 -5.04 -6.91 -4.85
N ARG A 719 -6.27 -7.12 -5.35
CA ARG A 719 -6.73 -8.32 -6.06
C ARG A 719 -7.71 -7.99 -7.19
N VAL A 720 -8.12 -9.01 -7.93
CA VAL A 720 -9.12 -8.95 -9.01
C VAL A 720 -10.44 -8.37 -8.48
N VAL A 721 -11.07 -7.50 -9.27
CA VAL A 721 -12.29 -6.75 -8.92
C VAL A 721 -13.24 -6.66 -10.11
N TYR A 722 -14.48 -6.28 -9.84
CA TYR A 722 -15.51 -6.04 -10.85
C TYR A 722 -15.66 -4.53 -11.16
N SER A 723 -15.86 -4.20 -12.43
CA SER A 723 -15.96 -2.82 -12.93
C SER A 723 -17.08 -2.00 -12.25
N ALA A 724 -18.31 -2.50 -12.22
CA ALA A 724 -19.43 -1.74 -11.67
C ALA A 724 -19.27 -1.37 -10.17
N PRO A 725 -18.91 -2.29 -9.26
CA PRO A 725 -18.56 -1.94 -7.89
C PRO A 725 -17.38 -0.95 -7.78
N ASN A 726 -16.40 -1.01 -8.68
CA ASN A 726 -15.30 -0.04 -8.70
C ASN A 726 -15.80 1.37 -9.01
N TYR A 727 -16.69 1.53 -9.99
CA TYR A 727 -17.28 2.83 -10.31
C TYR A 727 -17.99 3.45 -9.10
N TYR A 728 -18.81 2.67 -8.38
CA TYR A 728 -19.50 3.15 -7.18
C TYR A 728 -18.53 3.56 -6.07
N LEU A 729 -17.47 2.79 -5.82
CA LEU A 729 -16.46 3.16 -4.84
C LEU A 729 -15.68 4.41 -5.27
N ASN A 730 -15.26 4.49 -6.53
CA ASN A 730 -14.55 5.63 -7.07
C ASN A 730 -15.38 6.93 -6.99
N ARG A 731 -16.68 6.84 -7.32
CA ARG A 731 -17.65 7.93 -7.13
C ARG A 731 -17.74 8.36 -5.67
N ASN A 732 -17.79 7.42 -4.73
CA ASN A 732 -17.84 7.71 -3.30
C ASN A 732 -16.52 8.30 -2.77
N ILE A 733 -15.37 7.89 -3.33
CA ILE A 733 -14.07 8.52 -3.04
C ILE A 733 -14.13 9.99 -3.44
N TYR A 734 -14.56 10.34 -4.66
CA TYR A 734 -14.69 11.74 -5.05
C TYR A 734 -15.68 12.52 -4.19
N GLY A 735 -16.80 11.91 -3.80
CA GLY A 735 -17.74 12.52 -2.86
C GLY A 735 -17.06 12.93 -1.55
N ALA A 736 -16.35 12.00 -0.92
CA ALA A 736 -15.66 12.27 0.35
C ALA A 736 -14.40 13.14 0.22
N THR A 737 -13.74 13.11 -0.94
CA THR A 737 -12.46 13.83 -1.21
C THR A 737 -12.57 15.34 -0.99
N PHE A 738 -13.73 15.92 -1.30
CA PHE A 738 -13.96 17.37 -1.21
C PHE A 738 -14.89 17.77 -0.06
N ASP A 739 -15.26 16.81 0.79
CA ASP A 739 -15.96 17.08 2.04
C ASP A 739 -15.02 17.71 3.08
N THR A 740 -15.61 18.33 4.10
CA THR A 740 -14.88 18.91 5.23
C THR A 740 -15.36 18.31 6.54
N ASP A 741 -14.48 18.32 7.55
CA ASP A 741 -14.88 17.97 8.91
C ASP A 741 -15.80 19.04 9.55
N GLU A 742 -16.23 18.81 10.78
CA GLU A 742 -17.10 19.73 11.53
C GLU A 742 -16.48 21.13 11.76
N SER A 743 -15.15 21.25 11.68
CA SER A 743 -14.42 22.52 11.77
C SER A 743 -14.29 23.23 10.42
N GLY A 744 -14.76 22.60 9.34
CA GLY A 744 -14.59 23.06 7.96
C GLY A 744 -13.22 22.73 7.37
N SER A 745 -12.39 21.92 8.02
CA SER A 745 -11.07 21.52 7.52
C SER A 745 -11.17 20.37 6.52
N PRO A 746 -10.29 20.28 5.51
CA PRO A 746 -10.31 19.15 4.57
C PRO A 746 -10.06 17.82 5.26
N LEU A 747 -10.69 16.75 4.76
CA LEU A 747 -10.50 15.41 5.30
C LEU A 747 -9.11 14.83 4.95
N ALA A 748 -8.58 14.02 5.87
CA ALA A 748 -7.37 13.23 5.62
C ALA A 748 -7.67 12.02 4.73
N LEU A 749 -6.67 11.47 4.04
CA LEU A 749 -6.83 10.34 3.12
C LEU A 749 -7.46 9.11 3.78
N GLY A 750 -7.13 8.85 5.05
CA GLY A 750 -7.72 7.77 5.84
C GLY A 750 -9.22 7.94 6.07
N ASP A 751 -9.69 9.18 6.28
CA ASP A 751 -11.13 9.46 6.40
C ASP A 751 -11.84 9.31 5.06
N ILE A 752 -11.24 9.83 3.99
CA ILE A 752 -11.81 9.75 2.63
C ILE A 752 -12.08 8.30 2.24
N ILE A 753 -11.09 7.42 2.38
CA ILE A 753 -11.26 6.01 1.96
C ILE A 753 -12.24 5.26 2.87
N ARG A 754 -12.21 5.50 4.18
CA ARG A 754 -13.14 4.90 5.15
C ARG A 754 -14.58 5.26 4.84
N ILE A 755 -14.86 6.55 4.67
CA ILE A 755 -16.20 7.05 4.33
C ILE A 755 -16.65 6.46 2.99
N ALA A 756 -15.77 6.47 1.99
CA ALA A 756 -16.09 5.95 0.67
C ALA A 756 -16.49 4.47 0.71
N LYS A 757 -15.70 3.63 1.39
CA LYS A 757 -15.97 2.19 1.54
C LYS A 757 -17.21 1.89 2.36
N ASN A 758 -17.47 2.63 3.42
CA ASN A 758 -18.69 2.48 4.22
C ASN A 758 -19.94 2.82 3.38
N ASN A 759 -19.83 3.77 2.45
CA ASN A 759 -20.90 4.15 1.52
C ASN A 759 -21.04 3.24 0.29
N SER A 760 -20.13 2.29 0.07
CA SER A 760 -20.11 1.40 -1.11
C SER A 760 -20.80 0.04 -0.91
N GLY A 761 -21.53 -0.14 0.20
CA GLY A 761 -22.25 -1.39 0.50
C GLY A 761 -21.40 -2.47 1.16
N SER A 762 -21.89 -3.71 1.22
CA SER A 762 -21.27 -4.81 1.98
C SER A 762 -20.51 -5.85 1.14
N GLY A 763 -20.42 -5.67 -0.18
CA GLY A 763 -19.75 -6.64 -1.05
C GLY A 763 -18.23 -6.70 -0.84
N PRO A 764 -17.59 -7.87 -1.04
CA PRO A 764 -16.14 -8.04 -0.80
C PRO A 764 -15.25 -7.21 -1.74
N ASN A 765 -15.78 -6.71 -2.87
CA ASN A 765 -15.02 -5.92 -3.83
C ASN A 765 -14.34 -4.69 -3.21
N LYS A 766 -14.98 -4.04 -2.23
CA LYS A 766 -14.40 -2.88 -1.55
C LYS A 766 -13.18 -3.23 -0.69
N ARG A 767 -13.09 -4.47 -0.21
CA ARG A 767 -11.98 -4.97 0.62
C ARG A 767 -10.69 -5.11 -0.17
N ASN A 768 -10.79 -5.22 -1.49
CA ASN A 768 -9.64 -5.20 -2.38
C ASN A 768 -9.02 -3.80 -2.51
N PHE A 769 -9.71 -2.71 -2.13
CA PHE A 769 -9.12 -1.38 -2.17
C PHE A 769 -8.36 -1.10 -0.88
N SER A 770 -7.10 -0.67 -1.00
CA SER A 770 -6.26 -0.26 0.13
C SER A 770 -5.71 1.15 -0.10
N LEU A 771 -5.46 1.87 0.99
CA LEU A 771 -4.68 3.11 0.95
C LEU A 771 -3.20 2.77 1.13
N LEU A 772 -2.44 2.80 0.04
CA LEU A 772 -0.98 2.80 0.11
C LEU A 772 -0.52 4.25 0.29
N GLY A 773 -0.25 4.64 1.53
CA GLY A 773 0.02 6.01 1.91
C GLY A 773 -0.21 6.25 3.40
N ASP A 774 0.01 7.50 3.80
CA ASP A 774 -0.22 7.94 5.17
C ASP A 774 -1.71 8.32 5.37
N PRO A 775 -2.44 7.66 6.28
CA PRO A 775 -3.86 7.94 6.52
C PRO A 775 -4.12 9.32 7.11
N ALA A 776 -3.14 9.91 7.80
CA ALA A 776 -3.24 11.25 8.40
C ALA A 776 -2.88 12.37 7.41
N LEU A 777 -2.40 12.04 6.21
CA LEU A 777 -2.08 13.02 5.19
C LEU A 777 -3.35 13.68 4.66
N VAL A 778 -3.35 15.01 4.59
CA VAL A 778 -4.37 15.80 3.89
C VAL A 778 -3.84 16.12 2.50
N LEU A 779 -4.63 15.84 1.46
CA LEU A 779 -4.22 16.16 0.09
C LEU A 779 -4.04 17.68 -0.04
N ALA A 780 -3.14 18.12 -0.91
CA ALA A 780 -2.78 19.54 -1.03
C ALA A 780 -3.84 20.36 -1.79
N TYR A 781 -5.11 20.29 -1.40
CA TYR A 781 -6.18 21.14 -1.92
C TYR A 781 -5.87 22.61 -1.63
N PRO A 782 -6.12 23.53 -2.56
CA PRO A 782 -6.11 24.96 -2.26
C PRO A 782 -7.37 25.31 -1.45
N TRP A 783 -7.25 25.44 -0.12
CA TRP A 783 -8.42 25.48 0.77
C TRP A 783 -8.60 26.78 1.57
N HIS A 784 -7.63 27.71 1.55
CA HIS A 784 -7.59 28.84 2.48
C HIS A 784 -8.56 30.00 2.16
N GLY A 785 -9.19 30.00 0.99
CA GLY A 785 -10.04 31.10 0.53
C GLY A 785 -10.62 30.81 -0.86
N LYS A 786 -11.12 31.84 -1.54
CA LYS A 786 -11.63 31.75 -2.91
C LYS A 786 -11.13 32.91 -3.77
N VAL A 787 -10.88 32.65 -5.05
CA VAL A 787 -10.60 33.70 -6.04
C VAL A 787 -11.89 34.05 -6.78
N ILE A 788 -12.27 35.33 -6.77
CA ILE A 788 -13.54 35.82 -7.33
C ILE A 788 -13.27 36.79 -8.49
N THR A 789 -14.06 36.66 -9.55
CA THR A 789 -14.10 37.64 -10.65
C THR A 789 -15.07 38.77 -10.31
N ASP A 790 -14.59 40.01 -10.29
CA ASP A 790 -15.41 41.20 -10.03
C ASP A 790 -16.03 41.75 -11.32
N SER A 791 -15.19 41.92 -12.35
CA SER A 791 -15.59 42.57 -13.60
C SER A 791 -14.80 42.09 -14.81
N ILE A 792 -15.47 42.17 -15.96
CA ILE A 792 -14.89 41.94 -17.28
C ILE A 792 -15.05 43.26 -18.06
N ASN A 793 -13.95 43.81 -18.55
CA ASN A 793 -13.91 45.11 -19.24
C ASN A 793 -14.57 46.24 -18.43
N HIS A 794 -14.30 46.26 -17.12
CA HIS A 794 -14.87 47.21 -16.14
C HIS A 794 -16.40 47.11 -15.95
N ILE A 795 -17.07 46.12 -16.54
CA ILE A 795 -18.47 45.80 -16.30
C ILE A 795 -18.54 44.71 -15.23
N HIS A 796 -19.22 45.01 -14.13
CA HIS A 796 -19.38 44.07 -13.03
C HIS A 796 -20.14 42.81 -13.49
N VAL A 797 -19.68 41.63 -13.07
CA VAL A 797 -20.22 40.33 -13.56
C VAL A 797 -21.73 40.17 -13.33
N ASN A 798 -22.26 40.72 -12.22
CA ASN A 798 -23.70 40.70 -11.91
C ASN A 798 -24.58 41.55 -12.84
N ASN A 799 -24.01 42.44 -13.64
CA ASN A 799 -24.77 43.28 -14.58
C ASN A 799 -24.94 42.60 -15.96
N GLY A 800 -24.44 41.37 -16.11
CA GLY A 800 -24.26 40.69 -17.39
C GLY A 800 -22.98 41.18 -18.08
N THR A 801 -22.08 40.25 -18.40
CA THR A 801 -20.84 40.54 -19.12
C THR A 801 -21.07 40.45 -20.64
N ASP A 802 -20.50 41.36 -21.43
CA ASP A 802 -20.47 41.24 -22.90
C ASP A 802 -19.65 40.00 -23.33
N THR A 803 -19.83 39.57 -24.57
CA THR A 803 -19.14 38.41 -25.15
C THR A 803 -17.64 38.70 -25.34
N LEU A 804 -16.77 37.74 -25.00
CA LEU A 804 -15.37 37.75 -25.42
C LEU A 804 -15.30 37.42 -26.92
N LYS A 805 -15.03 38.45 -27.72
CA LYS A 805 -14.97 38.37 -29.20
C LYS A 805 -13.54 38.20 -29.67
N ALA A 806 -13.34 37.48 -30.76
CA ALA A 806 -12.03 37.36 -31.40
C ALA A 806 -11.40 38.73 -31.67
N LEU A 807 -10.09 38.85 -31.43
CA LEU A 807 -9.27 40.07 -31.54
C LEU A 807 -9.67 41.23 -30.63
N SER A 808 -10.49 40.98 -29.61
CA SER A 808 -10.75 41.97 -28.56
C SER A 808 -9.73 41.85 -27.43
N THR A 809 -9.26 42.98 -26.91
CA THR A 809 -8.48 43.05 -25.68
C THR A 809 -9.43 43.01 -24.50
N VAL A 810 -9.23 42.05 -23.59
CA VAL A 810 -10.10 41.79 -22.45
C VAL A 810 -9.33 42.03 -21.17
N THR A 811 -9.90 42.81 -20.26
CA THR A 811 -9.36 43.01 -18.91
C THR A 811 -10.27 42.36 -17.89
N ILE A 812 -9.71 41.44 -17.10
CA ILE A 812 -10.38 40.77 -16.00
C ILE A 812 -9.86 41.38 -14.70
N SER A 813 -10.77 41.75 -13.81
CA SER A 813 -10.45 42.20 -12.46
C SER A 813 -11.16 41.34 -11.44
N GLY A 814 -10.51 41.08 -10.31
CA GLY A 814 -11.05 40.23 -9.27
C GLY A 814 -10.40 40.48 -7.92
N HIS A 815 -10.84 39.71 -6.93
CA HIS A 815 -10.30 39.76 -5.59
C HIS A 815 -10.27 38.38 -4.93
N ILE A 816 -9.60 38.33 -3.79
CA ILE A 816 -9.45 37.14 -2.96
C ILE A 816 -10.38 37.25 -1.76
N GLU A 817 -11.21 36.24 -1.56
CA GLU A 817 -12.11 36.13 -0.41
C GLU A 817 -11.59 35.11 0.61
N GLU A 818 -11.81 35.43 1.88
CA GLU A 818 -11.85 34.48 2.98
C GLU A 818 -13.00 33.48 2.79
N ARG A 819 -12.97 32.37 3.52
CA ARG A 819 -14.03 31.34 3.46
C ARG A 819 -15.44 31.85 3.82
N ASN A 820 -15.50 32.91 4.63
CA ASN A 820 -16.76 33.56 5.03
C ASN A 820 -17.29 34.57 3.99
N GLY A 821 -16.61 34.73 2.84
CA GLY A 821 -16.97 35.66 1.76
C GLY A 821 -16.50 37.10 1.97
N SER A 822 -15.63 37.37 2.93
CA SER A 822 -15.05 38.71 3.13
C SER A 822 -13.74 38.87 2.36
N LEU A 823 -13.43 40.10 1.92
CA LEU A 823 -12.19 40.40 1.22
C LEU A 823 -10.95 40.11 2.08
N MET A 824 -10.03 39.30 1.58
CA MET A 824 -8.73 39.00 2.19
C MET A 824 -7.73 40.13 1.90
N SER A 825 -7.94 41.29 2.53
CA SER A 825 -7.19 42.52 2.27
C SER A 825 -5.69 42.47 2.61
N ASP A 826 -5.24 41.46 3.35
CA ASP A 826 -3.83 41.24 3.69
C ASP A 826 -3.10 40.35 2.67
N PHE A 827 -3.81 39.79 1.69
CA PHE A 827 -3.23 38.90 0.70
C PHE A 827 -2.37 39.66 -0.31
N ASN A 828 -1.08 39.31 -0.35
CA ASN A 828 -0.10 39.85 -1.28
C ASN A 828 0.69 38.69 -1.90
N GLY A 829 0.40 38.38 -3.16
CA GLY A 829 0.83 37.12 -3.76
C GLY A 829 0.70 37.10 -5.28
N THR A 830 0.74 35.89 -5.83
CA THR A 830 0.61 35.65 -7.27
C THR A 830 -0.74 34.99 -7.56
N VAL A 831 -1.41 35.42 -8.62
CA VAL A 831 -2.59 34.78 -9.19
C VAL A 831 -2.22 34.26 -10.57
N SER A 832 -2.29 32.94 -10.73
CA SER A 832 -2.25 32.25 -12.01
C SER A 832 -3.66 32.13 -12.57
N SER A 833 -3.85 32.58 -13.80
CA SER A 833 -5.15 32.60 -14.47
C SER A 833 -5.07 31.83 -15.79
N VAL A 834 -6.04 30.94 -16.02
CA VAL A 834 -6.23 30.23 -17.28
C VAL A 834 -7.63 30.50 -17.80
N VAL A 835 -7.72 31.05 -19.01
CA VAL A 835 -8.99 31.31 -19.70
C VAL A 835 -9.19 30.24 -20.76
N TYR A 836 -10.22 29.42 -20.58
CA TYR A 836 -10.62 28.36 -21.51
C TYR A 836 -11.74 28.81 -22.44
N ASP A 837 -11.68 28.36 -23.69
CA ASP A 837 -12.81 28.40 -24.61
C ASP A 837 -13.94 27.46 -24.15
N LYS A 838 -15.03 27.44 -24.93
CA LYS A 838 -16.11 26.46 -24.81
C LYS A 838 -15.62 25.03 -25.00
N THR A 839 -16.40 24.09 -24.46
CA THR A 839 -16.16 22.67 -24.63
C THR A 839 -16.25 22.28 -26.11
N VAL A 840 -15.42 21.32 -26.50
CA VAL A 840 -15.46 20.67 -27.82
C VAL A 840 -15.91 19.22 -27.65
N SER A 841 -16.77 18.76 -28.55
CA SER A 841 -17.19 17.37 -28.58
C SER A 841 -16.16 16.55 -29.34
N VAL A 842 -15.49 15.63 -28.64
CA VAL A 842 -14.51 14.70 -29.18
C VAL A 842 -15.18 13.35 -29.39
N LYS A 843 -14.81 12.67 -30.48
CA LYS A 843 -15.35 11.36 -30.83
C LYS A 843 -14.23 10.32 -30.79
N THR A 844 -14.48 9.19 -30.13
CA THR A 844 -13.52 8.08 -30.12
C THR A 844 -13.40 7.43 -31.49
N LEU A 845 -12.28 6.75 -31.73
CA LEU A 845 -11.93 6.18 -33.03
C LEU A 845 -12.46 4.75 -33.23
N ALA A 846 -12.94 4.08 -32.17
CA ALA A 846 -13.34 2.67 -32.17
C ALA A 846 -12.26 1.77 -32.80
N ASN A 847 -11.02 1.91 -32.30
CA ASN A 847 -9.82 1.28 -32.88
C ASN A 847 -9.96 -0.25 -33.00
N ASP A 848 -10.59 -0.89 -32.00
CA ASP A 848 -10.80 -2.35 -31.91
C ASP A 848 -12.17 -2.80 -32.42
N GLY A 849 -12.89 -1.90 -33.11
CA GLY A 849 -14.27 -2.10 -33.53
C GLY A 849 -15.28 -1.74 -32.43
N GLY A 850 -16.58 -1.84 -32.74
CA GLY A 850 -17.65 -1.45 -31.82
C GLY A 850 -18.28 -0.08 -32.14
N ILE A 851 -18.78 0.60 -31.12
CA ILE A 851 -19.55 1.85 -31.26
C ILE A 851 -18.68 3.01 -30.79
N SER A 852 -18.46 3.99 -31.66
CA SER A 852 -17.79 5.24 -31.27
C SER A 852 -18.62 6.01 -30.23
N MET A 853 -18.00 6.50 -29.16
CA MET A 853 -18.62 7.39 -28.18
C MET A 853 -18.21 8.84 -28.43
N SER A 854 -19.05 9.80 -28.02
CA SER A 854 -18.69 11.22 -28.00
C SER A 854 -18.71 11.74 -26.58
N PHE A 855 -17.74 12.57 -26.24
CA PHE A 855 -17.58 13.17 -24.92
C PHE A 855 -17.08 14.61 -25.06
N ASP A 856 -17.37 15.43 -24.06
CA ASP A 856 -17.00 16.85 -24.08
C ASP A 856 -15.68 17.08 -23.36
N LEU A 857 -14.83 17.89 -23.97
CA LEU A 857 -13.49 18.20 -23.48
C LEU A 857 -13.24 19.72 -23.52
N ARG A 858 -12.53 20.24 -22.53
CA ARG A 858 -12.15 21.66 -22.43
C ARG A 858 -10.64 21.78 -22.30
N ASN A 859 -9.95 21.81 -23.45
CA ASN A 859 -8.49 21.94 -23.55
C ASN A 859 -8.04 23.20 -24.30
N ASN A 860 -8.93 23.88 -25.02
CA ASN A 860 -8.58 25.07 -25.77
C ASN A 860 -8.36 26.25 -24.81
N ILE A 861 -7.10 26.63 -24.62
CA ILE A 861 -6.69 27.74 -23.76
C ILE A 861 -6.57 29.01 -24.60
N LEU A 862 -7.34 30.04 -24.26
CA LEU A 862 -7.27 31.37 -24.86
C LEU A 862 -6.17 32.22 -24.25
N PHE A 863 -5.89 32.03 -22.96
CA PHE A 863 -4.85 32.75 -22.23
C PHE A 863 -4.40 31.94 -21.01
N SER A 864 -3.09 31.94 -20.75
CA SER A 864 -2.49 31.41 -19.51
C SER A 864 -1.41 32.39 -19.06
N GLY A 865 -1.54 32.93 -17.84
CA GLY A 865 -0.61 33.94 -17.34
C GLY A 865 -0.66 34.14 -15.83
N LYS A 866 0.30 34.93 -15.32
CA LYS A 866 0.48 35.22 -13.89
C LYS A 866 0.42 36.73 -13.65
N THR A 867 -0.29 37.13 -12.61
CA THR A 867 -0.40 38.54 -12.16
C THR A 867 -0.18 38.67 -10.66
N LYS A 868 0.16 39.88 -10.19
CA LYS A 868 0.26 40.20 -8.77
C LYS A 868 -1.11 40.51 -8.19
N ALA A 869 -1.41 39.91 -7.04
CA ALA A 869 -2.46 40.40 -6.15
C ALA A 869 -1.84 41.33 -5.10
N SER A 870 -2.43 42.50 -4.92
CA SER A 870 -2.06 43.47 -3.87
C SER A 870 -3.32 43.84 -3.09
N ASP A 871 -3.23 43.81 -1.76
CA ASP A 871 -4.36 44.01 -0.84
C ASP A 871 -5.59 43.15 -1.20
N GLY A 872 -5.33 41.90 -1.60
CA GLY A 872 -6.35 40.95 -2.03
C GLY A 872 -6.99 41.25 -3.39
N ARG A 873 -6.49 42.20 -4.19
CA ARG A 873 -7.06 42.57 -5.50
C ARG A 873 -6.07 42.31 -6.63
N PHE A 874 -6.58 41.87 -7.77
CA PHE A 874 -5.77 41.59 -8.96
C PHE A 874 -6.50 42.02 -10.23
N ASN A 875 -5.74 42.24 -11.30
CA ASN A 875 -6.25 42.36 -12.65
C ASN A 875 -5.23 41.81 -13.65
N PHE A 876 -5.71 41.35 -14.79
CA PHE A 876 -4.87 40.96 -15.92
C PHE A 876 -5.59 41.24 -17.23
N THR A 877 -4.79 41.42 -18.28
CA THR A 877 -5.28 41.74 -19.62
C THR A 877 -4.72 40.75 -20.63
N PHE A 878 -5.54 40.35 -21.59
CA PHE A 878 -5.12 39.48 -22.69
C PHE A 878 -5.90 39.80 -23.96
N MET A 879 -5.40 39.34 -25.11
CA MET A 879 -6.12 39.42 -26.37
C MET A 879 -6.79 38.08 -26.69
N VAL A 880 -8.06 38.11 -27.10
CA VAL A 880 -8.77 36.91 -27.52
C VAL A 880 -8.24 36.49 -28.91
N PRO A 881 -7.73 35.26 -29.08
CA PRO A 881 -7.15 34.82 -30.35
C PRO A 881 -8.18 34.83 -31.49
N ARG A 882 -7.72 35.03 -32.73
CA ARG A 882 -8.59 35.03 -33.92
C ARG A 882 -9.27 33.69 -34.20
N ASP A 883 -8.58 32.61 -33.82
CA ASP A 883 -8.95 31.22 -34.10
C ASP A 883 -9.99 30.62 -33.16
N ILE A 884 -10.60 31.41 -32.27
CA ILE A 884 -11.73 30.91 -31.50
C ILE A 884 -12.84 30.41 -32.42
N ASN A 885 -13.61 29.44 -31.95
CA ASN A 885 -14.85 29.09 -32.65
C ASN A 885 -15.86 30.24 -32.48
N TYR A 886 -16.38 30.78 -33.59
CA TYR A 886 -17.27 31.96 -33.57
C TYR A 886 -18.69 31.69 -33.07
N SER A 887 -19.09 30.43 -32.92
CA SER A 887 -20.33 30.08 -32.25
C SER A 887 -20.27 30.52 -30.78
N TYR A 888 -21.32 31.22 -30.34
CA TYR A 888 -21.46 31.64 -28.95
C TYR A 888 -21.62 30.43 -28.04
N GLY A 889 -20.82 30.37 -26.97
CA GLY A 889 -20.90 29.33 -25.95
C GLY A 889 -20.20 29.72 -24.65
N PRO A 890 -20.43 28.97 -23.56
CA PRO A 890 -19.87 29.28 -22.25
C PRO A 890 -18.38 28.88 -22.16
N GLY A 891 -17.54 29.84 -21.80
CA GLY A 891 -16.14 29.65 -21.45
C GLY A 891 -15.94 29.35 -19.96
N LYS A 892 -14.68 29.26 -19.54
CA LYS A 892 -14.31 29.16 -18.12
C LYS A 892 -13.02 29.91 -17.85
N ILE A 893 -12.98 30.69 -16.78
CA ILE A 893 -11.75 31.21 -16.20
C ILE A 893 -11.45 30.37 -14.96
N SER A 894 -10.22 29.85 -14.84
CA SER A 894 -9.73 29.12 -13.67
C SER A 894 -8.59 29.91 -13.02
N TYR A 895 -8.59 29.95 -11.70
CA TYR A 895 -7.63 30.69 -10.91
C TYR A 895 -6.91 29.80 -9.90
N TYR A 896 -5.62 30.04 -9.72
CA TYR A 896 -4.83 29.58 -8.58
C TYR A 896 -4.10 30.77 -7.98
N ALA A 897 -4.33 31.07 -6.70
CA ALA A 897 -3.67 32.17 -6.01
C ALA A 897 -2.84 31.63 -4.84
N SER A 898 -1.64 32.19 -4.65
CA SER A 898 -0.77 31.83 -3.54
C SER A 898 0.10 32.98 -3.03
N ASP A 899 0.34 32.99 -1.72
CA ASP A 899 1.31 33.86 -1.04
C ASP A 899 2.38 33.01 -0.32
N ASN A 900 3.07 33.56 0.71
CA ASN A 900 4.09 32.83 1.45
C ASN A 900 3.56 31.65 2.28
N SER A 901 2.30 31.65 2.72
CA SER A 901 1.73 30.63 3.63
C SER A 901 0.42 30.02 3.16
N ARG A 902 -0.34 30.70 2.30
CA ARG A 902 -1.68 30.31 1.87
C ARG A 902 -1.72 30.05 0.37
N ASP A 903 -2.65 29.18 -0.03
CA ASP A 903 -3.10 29.02 -1.40
C ASP A 903 -4.59 28.71 -1.46
N MET A 904 -5.18 29.10 -2.59
CA MET A 904 -6.61 29.01 -2.87
C MET A 904 -6.85 28.93 -4.38
N ASN A 905 -8.05 28.54 -4.76
CA ASN A 905 -8.47 28.46 -6.14
C ASN A 905 -9.80 29.20 -6.34
N GLY A 906 -10.25 29.27 -7.58
CA GLY A 906 -11.52 29.85 -7.94
C GLY A 906 -11.81 29.67 -9.42
N TYR A 907 -13.02 30.01 -9.82
CA TYR A 907 -13.43 29.94 -11.21
C TYR A 907 -14.51 30.96 -11.55
N TYR A 908 -14.71 31.17 -12.84
CA TYR A 908 -15.86 31.90 -13.38
C TYR A 908 -16.29 31.30 -14.72
N SER A 909 -17.53 30.83 -14.82
CA SER A 909 -18.05 30.08 -15.98
C SER A 909 -19.17 30.77 -16.77
N ASP A 910 -19.61 31.94 -16.32
CA ASP A 910 -20.72 32.68 -16.97
C ASP A 910 -20.25 33.54 -18.15
N VAL A 911 -18.96 33.48 -18.47
CA VAL A 911 -18.39 34.19 -19.60
C VAL A 911 -18.82 33.55 -20.92
N ILE A 912 -19.34 34.35 -21.85
CA ILE A 912 -19.70 33.90 -23.20
C ILE A 912 -18.56 34.24 -24.16
N ILE A 913 -18.16 33.26 -24.97
CA ILE A 913 -17.09 33.39 -25.98
C ILE A 913 -17.70 33.12 -27.35
N GLY A 914 -17.43 34.02 -28.30
CA GLY A 914 -17.93 33.89 -29.67
C GLY A 914 -17.96 35.22 -30.43
N GLY A 915 -18.26 35.13 -31.72
CA GLY A 915 -18.25 36.28 -32.61
C GLY A 915 -16.86 36.89 -32.84
N PHE A 916 -16.84 37.99 -33.58
CA PHE A 916 -15.64 38.68 -34.04
C PHE A 916 -15.78 40.18 -33.76
N THR A 917 -14.72 40.84 -33.31
CA THR A 917 -14.76 42.29 -33.03
C THR A 917 -14.92 43.11 -34.31
N SER A 918 -15.56 44.27 -34.22
CA SER A 918 -15.63 45.25 -35.31
C SER A 918 -14.42 46.22 -35.35
N SER A 919 -13.50 46.13 -34.39
CA SER A 919 -12.32 47.02 -34.29
C SER A 919 -11.17 46.61 -35.21
N THR A 920 -10.47 47.62 -35.74
CA THR A 920 -9.45 47.54 -36.80
C THR A 920 -8.01 47.41 -36.28
N GLY A 921 -7.75 46.59 -35.25
CA GLY A 921 -6.36 46.27 -34.89
C GLY A 921 -5.70 45.52 -36.06
N THR A 922 -4.55 45.98 -36.54
CA THR A 922 -3.83 45.35 -37.66
C THR A 922 -2.42 45.01 -37.21
N ASP A 923 -2.24 43.81 -36.66
CA ASP A 923 -0.92 43.18 -36.64
C ASP A 923 -0.70 42.42 -37.95
N THR A 924 0.47 42.59 -38.54
CA THR A 924 0.88 41.93 -39.79
C THR A 924 2.25 41.28 -39.70
N GLU A 925 2.94 41.40 -38.56
CA GLU A 925 4.22 40.75 -38.31
C GLU A 925 3.98 39.45 -37.51
N GLY A 926 4.81 38.42 -37.74
CA GLY A 926 4.72 37.20 -36.95
C GLY A 926 5.59 37.27 -35.69
N PRO A 927 5.43 36.33 -34.74
CA PRO A 927 6.13 36.38 -33.47
C PRO A 927 7.66 36.41 -33.61
N PHE A 928 8.33 37.19 -32.78
CA PHE A 928 9.78 37.15 -32.64
C PHE A 928 10.18 35.96 -31.77
N ILE A 929 10.91 35.00 -32.34
CA ILE A 929 11.32 33.76 -31.66
C ILE A 929 12.81 33.79 -31.35
N ARG A 930 13.19 33.49 -30.11
CA ARG A 930 14.58 33.19 -29.73
C ARG A 930 14.68 31.78 -29.19
N LEU A 931 15.35 30.91 -29.94
CA LEU A 931 15.42 29.48 -29.66
C LEU A 931 16.80 29.09 -29.10
N PHE A 932 16.80 28.27 -28.05
CA PHE A 932 17.98 27.80 -27.33
C PHE A 932 17.84 26.33 -26.89
N MET A 933 18.96 25.71 -26.52
CA MET A 933 18.99 24.42 -25.83
C MET A 933 19.43 24.62 -24.37
N ASN A 934 18.59 24.17 -23.45
CA ASN A 934 18.67 24.20 -21.99
C ASN A 934 18.63 25.61 -21.37
N ASP A 935 19.46 26.55 -21.83
CA ASP A 935 19.57 27.91 -21.33
C ASP A 935 19.94 28.94 -22.42
N THR A 936 19.97 30.22 -22.05
CA THR A 936 20.25 31.34 -23.00
C THR A 936 21.73 31.48 -23.39
N LEU A 937 22.64 30.67 -22.81
CA LEU A 937 24.06 30.65 -23.15
C LEU A 937 24.34 29.76 -24.36
N PHE A 938 23.43 28.85 -24.72
CA PHE A 938 23.54 28.03 -25.93
C PHE A 938 23.72 28.90 -27.18
N ARG A 939 24.50 28.38 -28.14
CA ARG A 939 24.77 29.02 -29.42
C ARG A 939 24.45 28.04 -30.54
N ASN A 940 23.91 28.56 -31.63
CA ASN A 940 23.55 27.76 -32.80
C ASN A 940 24.76 26.96 -33.31
N GLY A 941 24.61 25.63 -33.38
CA GLY A 941 25.67 24.68 -33.72
C GLY A 941 26.39 24.03 -32.54
N GLY A 942 26.09 24.45 -31.30
CA GLY A 942 26.73 23.95 -30.08
C GLY A 942 26.36 22.51 -29.74
N ILE A 943 27.11 21.91 -28.81
CA ILE A 943 26.89 20.51 -28.40
C ILE A 943 25.74 20.34 -27.39
N THR A 944 25.16 19.14 -27.32
CA THR A 944 24.17 18.72 -26.32
C THR A 944 24.42 17.28 -25.85
N CYS A 945 23.65 16.80 -24.87
CA CYS A 945 23.48 15.37 -24.61
C CYS A 945 22.29 14.80 -25.45
N PRO A 946 21.99 13.50 -25.38
CA PRO A 946 20.84 12.89 -26.06
C PRO A 946 19.47 13.38 -25.58
N ASN A 947 19.39 14.00 -24.40
CA ASN A 947 18.13 14.43 -23.77
C ASN A 947 18.10 15.94 -23.46
N PRO A 948 18.24 16.83 -24.47
CA PRO A 948 18.27 18.27 -24.23
C PRO A 948 16.88 18.87 -23.99
N ARG A 949 16.82 20.03 -23.35
CA ARG A 949 15.60 20.82 -23.16
C ARG A 949 15.52 21.96 -24.17
N ILE A 950 14.45 22.07 -24.92
CA ILE A 950 14.11 23.26 -25.72
C ILE A 950 13.83 24.41 -24.77
N LEU A 951 14.40 25.58 -25.04
CA LEU A 951 14.00 26.85 -24.44
C LEU A 951 13.73 27.84 -25.57
N ALA A 952 12.48 28.25 -25.74
CA ALA A 952 12.10 29.32 -26.66
C ALA A 952 11.58 30.52 -25.89
N ILE A 953 12.01 31.73 -26.24
CA ILE A 953 11.42 32.99 -25.78
C ILE A 953 10.69 33.57 -26.98
N ILE A 954 9.40 33.86 -26.84
CA ILE A 954 8.53 34.29 -27.94
C ILE A 954 7.87 35.61 -27.54
N GLU A 955 7.89 36.59 -28.42
CA GLU A 955 7.37 37.95 -28.19
C GLU A 955 6.62 38.46 -29.43
N ASP A 956 5.44 39.05 -29.22
CA ASP A 956 4.55 39.55 -30.26
C ASP A 956 3.55 40.57 -29.67
N GLU A 957 3.27 41.68 -30.37
CA GLU A 957 2.37 42.73 -29.87
C GLU A 957 0.90 42.28 -29.82
N GLY A 958 0.47 41.44 -30.77
CA GLY A 958 -0.83 40.78 -30.77
C GLY A 958 -0.97 39.67 -29.74
N GLY A 959 0.15 39.22 -29.16
CA GLY A 959 0.22 38.09 -28.24
C GLY A 959 0.27 36.75 -28.97
N ILE A 960 0.63 35.71 -28.22
CA ILE A 960 0.93 34.39 -28.81
C ILE A 960 -0.32 33.52 -28.86
N ASN A 961 -0.61 32.94 -30.01
CA ASN A 961 -1.72 32.02 -30.18
C ASN A 961 -1.33 30.62 -29.74
N THR A 962 -1.96 30.18 -28.64
CA THR A 962 -1.80 28.84 -28.06
C THR A 962 -3.11 28.06 -28.05
N THR A 963 -4.12 28.50 -28.81
CA THR A 963 -5.48 27.94 -28.70
C THR A 963 -5.63 26.53 -29.23
N GLY A 964 -4.83 26.17 -30.24
CA GLY A 964 -4.99 24.93 -31.02
C GLY A 964 -6.31 24.81 -31.77
N ALA A 965 -7.15 25.85 -31.77
CA ALA A 965 -8.43 25.86 -32.45
C ALA A 965 -8.31 26.19 -33.95
N GLY A 966 -7.22 26.85 -34.34
CA GLY A 966 -6.90 27.18 -35.73
C GLY A 966 -6.27 26.00 -36.45
N ILE A 967 -6.85 25.59 -37.59
CA ILE A 967 -6.30 24.50 -38.40
C ILE A 967 -4.89 24.89 -38.87
N GLY A 968 -3.88 24.21 -38.33
CA GLY A 968 -2.48 24.42 -38.69
C GLY A 968 -1.80 25.61 -38.01
N HIS A 969 -2.44 26.21 -36.99
CA HIS A 969 -1.90 27.34 -36.22
C HIS A 969 -1.33 26.93 -34.85
N ASP A 970 -0.98 25.66 -34.67
CA ASP A 970 -0.32 25.19 -33.46
C ASP A 970 1.10 25.75 -33.32
N LEU A 971 1.50 26.01 -32.07
CA LEU A 971 2.88 26.22 -31.68
C LEU A 971 3.57 24.86 -31.73
N ILE A 972 4.38 24.62 -32.76
CA ILE A 972 5.00 23.32 -32.98
C ILE A 972 6.51 23.43 -33.02
N ALA A 973 7.19 22.35 -32.68
CA ALA A 973 8.58 22.17 -33.07
C ALA A 973 8.80 20.77 -33.66
N TYR A 974 9.83 20.62 -34.48
CA TYR A 974 10.17 19.36 -35.13
C TYR A 974 11.69 19.25 -35.32
N LEU A 975 12.16 18.01 -35.35
CA LEU A 975 13.57 17.69 -35.57
C LEU A 975 13.85 17.43 -37.05
N ASP A 976 15.08 17.70 -37.47
CA ASP A 976 15.68 17.28 -38.75
C ASP A 976 14.88 17.63 -40.00
N ASN A 977 14.14 18.75 -39.92
CA ASN A 977 13.27 19.24 -40.98
C ASN A 977 12.20 18.23 -41.43
N ASP A 978 11.70 17.39 -40.51
CA ASP A 978 10.52 16.55 -40.76
C ASP A 978 9.29 17.05 -39.99
N PRO A 979 8.45 17.92 -40.59
CA PRO A 979 7.23 18.42 -39.96
C PRO A 979 6.23 17.32 -39.59
N LYS A 980 6.34 16.10 -40.15
CA LYS A 980 5.46 14.97 -39.80
C LYS A 980 5.77 14.41 -38.41
N THR A 981 6.94 14.73 -37.86
CA THR A 981 7.38 14.36 -36.51
C THR A 981 7.24 15.51 -35.52
N SER A 982 6.38 16.50 -35.84
CA SER A 982 6.21 17.68 -34.99
C SER A 982 5.53 17.37 -33.66
N PHE A 983 6.00 18.04 -32.62
CA PHE A 983 5.43 18.05 -31.29
C PHE A 983 4.66 19.34 -31.09
N ILE A 984 3.43 19.24 -30.57
CA ILE A 984 2.55 20.36 -30.25
C ILE A 984 2.95 20.92 -28.88
N LEU A 985 3.31 22.19 -28.84
CA LEU A 985 3.87 22.89 -27.68
C LEU A 985 2.92 23.92 -27.06
N ASN A 986 1.67 24.04 -27.53
CA ASN A 986 0.68 25.02 -27.06
C ASN A 986 0.55 25.03 -25.52
N ASN A 987 0.47 23.85 -24.91
CA ASN A 987 0.32 23.69 -23.46
C ASN A 987 1.62 23.92 -22.66
N TYR A 988 2.75 24.14 -23.34
CA TYR A 988 4.06 24.40 -22.73
C TYR A 988 4.46 25.88 -22.80
N PHE A 989 3.65 26.73 -23.44
CA PHE A 989 3.86 28.17 -23.45
C PHE A 989 3.38 28.79 -22.13
N GLU A 990 4.26 29.51 -21.47
CA GLU A 990 3.97 30.28 -20.26
C GLU A 990 4.24 31.76 -20.53
N SER A 991 3.21 32.60 -20.36
CA SER A 991 3.37 34.05 -20.50
C SER A 991 4.24 34.62 -19.37
N ASP A 992 5.03 35.65 -19.68
CA ASP A 992 5.80 36.40 -18.70
C ASP A 992 4.85 37.10 -17.71
N PHE A 993 5.39 37.45 -16.54
CA PHE A 993 4.60 38.09 -15.47
C PHE A 993 3.97 39.40 -15.94
N ASP A 994 2.67 39.59 -15.67
CA ASP A 994 1.88 40.76 -16.10
C ASP A 994 1.93 41.03 -17.63
N SER A 995 2.16 39.99 -18.45
CA SER A 995 2.30 40.11 -19.90
C SER A 995 1.45 39.10 -20.66
N TYR A 996 0.85 39.52 -21.77
CA TYR A 996 0.25 38.64 -22.78
C TYR A 996 1.03 38.67 -24.11
N VAL A 997 2.00 39.58 -24.23
CA VAL A 997 2.78 39.83 -25.46
C VAL A 997 4.09 39.05 -25.49
N ARG A 998 4.49 38.44 -24.37
CA ARG A 998 5.76 37.75 -24.26
C ARG A 998 5.64 36.55 -23.34
N GLY A 999 6.34 35.48 -23.67
CA GLY A 999 6.44 34.30 -22.83
C GLY A 999 7.58 33.39 -23.25
N LYS A 1000 7.59 32.19 -22.67
CA LYS A 1000 8.58 31.17 -22.95
C LYS A 1000 7.95 29.80 -23.12
N VAL A 1001 8.62 28.94 -23.87
CA VAL A 1001 8.32 27.52 -23.99
C VAL A 1001 9.51 26.72 -23.46
N THR A 1002 9.23 25.72 -22.63
CA THR A 1002 10.23 24.72 -22.23
C THR A 1002 9.72 23.32 -22.49
N TYR A 1003 10.49 22.51 -23.22
CA TYR A 1003 10.10 21.14 -23.59
C TYR A 1003 11.32 20.21 -23.59
N ASN A 1004 11.25 19.07 -22.93
CA ASN A 1004 12.36 18.11 -22.91
C ASN A 1004 12.29 17.18 -24.11
N LEU A 1005 13.41 17.06 -24.83
CA LEU A 1005 13.61 16.03 -25.85
C LEU A 1005 14.25 14.81 -25.21
N SER A 1006 14.06 13.65 -25.84
CA SER A 1006 14.58 12.38 -25.32
C SER A 1006 15.08 11.49 -26.44
N ASP A 1007 16.12 10.72 -26.15
CA ASP A 1007 16.70 9.69 -27.01
C ASP A 1007 17.09 10.19 -28.41
N ILE A 1008 17.61 11.42 -28.51
CA ILE A 1008 18.12 11.93 -29.79
C ILE A 1008 19.41 11.18 -30.14
N PRO A 1009 19.52 10.60 -31.35
CA PRO A 1009 20.72 9.91 -31.79
C PRO A 1009 21.98 10.78 -31.73
N GLU A 1010 23.16 10.16 -31.63
CA GLU A 1010 24.43 10.88 -31.76
C GLU A 1010 24.56 11.47 -33.17
N GLY A 1011 24.96 12.74 -33.27
CA GLY A 1011 25.16 13.40 -34.55
C GLY A 1011 24.67 14.84 -34.60
N MET A 1012 24.61 15.38 -35.82
CA MET A 1012 24.15 16.74 -36.09
C MET A 1012 22.64 16.73 -36.31
N HIS A 1013 21.92 17.55 -35.54
CA HIS A 1013 20.48 17.70 -35.64
C HIS A 1013 20.06 19.15 -35.83
N THR A 1014 18.85 19.35 -36.35
CA THR A 1014 18.18 20.66 -36.39
C THR A 1014 16.90 20.63 -35.58
N LEU A 1015 16.64 21.67 -34.80
CA LEU A 1015 15.34 21.93 -34.19
C LEU A 1015 14.73 23.16 -34.85
N THR A 1016 13.56 23.01 -35.45
CA THR A 1016 12.77 24.13 -35.97
C THR A 1016 11.54 24.32 -35.12
N LEU A 1017 11.29 25.54 -34.67
CA LEU A 1017 10.08 25.94 -33.94
C LEU A 1017 9.28 26.92 -34.79
N LYS A 1018 7.97 26.73 -34.87
CA LYS A 1018 7.03 27.61 -35.56
C LYS A 1018 5.96 28.08 -34.59
N ALA A 1019 5.78 29.39 -34.51
CA ALA A 1019 4.80 30.05 -33.64
C ALA A 1019 3.88 30.96 -34.45
N TRP A 1020 2.68 31.20 -33.90
CA TRP A 1020 1.66 32.07 -34.46
C TRP A 1020 1.26 33.14 -33.45
N ASP A 1021 0.96 34.34 -33.92
CA ASP A 1021 0.32 35.37 -33.11
C ASP A 1021 -1.20 35.19 -33.09
N ASN A 1022 -1.89 36.01 -32.30
CA ASN A 1022 -3.36 36.02 -32.23
C ASN A 1022 -4.05 36.54 -33.49
N PHE A 1023 -3.33 37.14 -34.44
CA PHE A 1023 -3.85 37.64 -35.73
C PHE A 1023 -3.69 36.63 -36.89
N ASN A 1024 -3.02 35.51 -36.62
CA ASN A 1024 -2.63 34.43 -37.53
C ASN A 1024 -1.44 34.76 -38.45
N ASN A 1025 -0.55 35.64 -38.02
CA ASN A 1025 0.79 35.80 -38.58
C ASN A 1025 1.72 34.74 -37.96
N SER A 1026 2.66 34.20 -38.73
CA SER A 1026 3.60 33.18 -38.23
C SER A 1026 5.05 33.50 -38.50
N SER A 1027 5.89 33.00 -37.61
CA SER A 1027 7.33 33.00 -37.72
C SER A 1027 7.86 31.61 -37.42
N GLN A 1028 9.03 31.30 -37.96
CA GLN A 1028 9.75 30.08 -37.62
C GLN A 1028 11.22 30.39 -37.40
N GLU A 1029 11.83 29.69 -36.45
CA GLU A 1029 13.27 29.77 -36.18
C GLU A 1029 13.88 28.39 -36.07
N THR A 1030 15.10 28.24 -36.58
CA THR A 1030 15.82 26.97 -36.62
C THR A 1030 17.17 27.11 -35.94
N ILE A 1031 17.45 26.19 -35.02
CA ILE A 1031 18.78 26.02 -34.43
C ILE A 1031 19.36 24.65 -34.81
N ARG A 1032 20.69 24.60 -34.92
CA ARG A 1032 21.49 23.39 -35.11
C ARG A 1032 22.11 23.02 -33.77
N PHE A 1033 22.24 21.73 -33.49
CA PHE A 1033 22.92 21.24 -32.30
C PHE A 1033 23.51 19.84 -32.51
N VAL A 1034 24.68 19.58 -31.93
CA VAL A 1034 25.40 18.30 -32.07
C VAL A 1034 25.23 17.48 -30.81
N VAL A 1035 24.57 16.32 -30.90
CA VAL A 1035 24.43 15.39 -29.79
C VAL A 1035 25.74 14.63 -29.60
N MET A 1036 26.31 14.73 -28.40
CA MET A 1036 27.54 14.04 -28.01
C MET A 1036 27.25 12.75 -27.22
N PRO A 1037 28.11 11.72 -27.32
CA PRO A 1037 27.93 10.47 -26.58
C PRO A 1037 28.04 10.69 -25.07
N GLU A 1038 27.18 10.01 -24.31
CA GLU A 1038 26.98 10.24 -22.87
C GLU A 1038 28.20 9.81 -22.02
N GLY A 1039 28.92 8.76 -22.46
CA GLY A 1039 29.97 8.09 -21.69
C GLY A 1039 31.31 8.81 -21.54
N LYS A 1040 31.49 10.02 -22.09
CA LYS A 1040 32.75 10.79 -21.98
C LYS A 1040 32.48 12.26 -21.72
N PHE A 1041 33.05 12.82 -20.65
CA PHE A 1041 33.02 14.26 -20.41
C PHE A 1041 33.95 14.98 -21.42
N VAL A 1042 33.40 15.93 -22.15
CA VAL A 1042 34.13 16.67 -23.20
C VAL A 1042 33.99 18.17 -23.02
N LEU A 1043 35.08 18.89 -23.30
CA LEU A 1043 35.05 20.33 -23.56
C LEU A 1043 35.23 20.56 -25.06
N ASN A 1044 34.37 21.38 -25.64
CA ASN A 1044 34.44 21.77 -27.05
C ASN A 1044 34.38 23.29 -27.20
N ASP A 1045 34.73 23.80 -28.38
CA ASP A 1045 34.67 25.24 -28.74
C ASP A 1045 35.18 26.17 -27.61
N ILE A 1046 36.40 25.89 -27.14
CA ILE A 1046 37.04 26.70 -26.11
C ILE A 1046 37.44 28.03 -26.72
N ILE A 1047 36.76 29.09 -26.30
CA ILE A 1047 36.92 30.42 -26.86
C ILE A 1047 37.25 31.44 -25.79
N ASN A 1048 37.82 32.55 -26.23
CA ASN A 1048 37.93 33.76 -25.43
C ASN A 1048 37.49 34.98 -26.25
N TYR A 1049 36.75 35.91 -25.64
CA TYR A 1049 36.28 37.12 -26.31
C TYR A 1049 36.22 38.33 -25.36
N PRO A 1050 36.68 39.52 -25.78
CA PRO A 1050 37.35 39.81 -27.05
C PRO A 1050 38.74 39.16 -27.15
N ASN A 1051 39.17 38.86 -28.37
CA ASN A 1051 40.52 38.40 -28.70
C ASN A 1051 40.92 38.96 -30.08
N PRO A 1052 41.87 39.91 -30.18
CA PRO A 1052 42.72 40.43 -29.11
C PRO A 1052 41.96 41.23 -28.03
N ALA A 1053 42.45 41.18 -26.79
CA ALA A 1053 41.88 41.87 -25.64
C ALA A 1053 42.67 43.14 -25.27
N ILE A 1054 41.95 44.23 -24.95
CA ILE A 1054 42.54 45.51 -24.53
C ILE A 1054 42.48 45.68 -23.02
N SER A 1055 41.30 45.48 -22.41
CA SER A 1055 41.07 45.57 -20.96
C SER A 1055 40.96 44.20 -20.30
N ASP A 1056 40.14 43.32 -20.85
CA ASP A 1056 39.86 42.00 -20.30
C ASP A 1056 39.37 41.06 -21.41
N THR A 1057 39.39 39.77 -21.13
CA THR A 1057 38.84 38.74 -22.00
C THR A 1057 38.01 37.78 -21.17
N LYS A 1058 36.94 37.24 -21.77
CA LYS A 1058 36.08 36.25 -21.13
C LYS A 1058 36.31 34.91 -21.80
N ILE A 1059 36.63 33.89 -21.01
CA ILE A 1059 36.91 32.53 -21.45
C ILE A 1059 35.68 31.67 -21.19
N SER A 1060 35.26 30.89 -22.18
CA SER A 1060 34.12 29.98 -22.08
C SER A 1060 34.39 28.75 -22.95
N ALA A 1061 33.69 27.66 -22.66
CA ALA A 1061 33.76 26.41 -23.40
C ALA A 1061 32.38 25.75 -23.42
N GLU A 1062 32.13 24.92 -24.41
CA GLU A 1062 30.99 24.03 -24.44
C GLU A 1062 31.29 22.72 -23.71
N HIS A 1063 30.27 22.09 -23.12
CA HIS A 1063 30.40 20.85 -22.37
C HIS A 1063 29.12 19.99 -22.43
N ASN A 1064 29.22 18.68 -22.20
CA ASN A 1064 28.09 17.73 -22.23
C ASN A 1064 27.65 17.24 -20.83
N ARG A 1065 27.72 18.12 -19.82
CA ARG A 1065 27.32 17.85 -18.43
C ARG A 1065 26.40 18.98 -17.89
N PRO A 1066 25.17 19.11 -18.42
CA PRO A 1066 24.20 20.09 -17.93
C PRO A 1066 23.64 19.68 -16.56
N ASP A 1067 23.06 20.63 -15.84
CA ASP A 1067 22.39 20.46 -14.55
C ASP A 1067 23.29 19.85 -13.45
N GLU A 1068 24.59 20.19 -13.46
CA GLU A 1068 25.56 19.79 -12.45
C GLU A 1068 26.40 20.97 -11.95
N ALA A 1069 26.89 20.84 -10.71
CA ALA A 1069 27.92 21.73 -10.17
C ALA A 1069 29.28 21.43 -10.81
N LEU A 1070 29.91 22.45 -11.38
CA LEU A 1070 31.19 22.37 -12.07
C LEU A 1070 32.23 23.25 -11.38
N GLU A 1071 33.39 22.67 -11.08
CA GLU A 1071 34.59 23.38 -10.66
C GLU A 1071 35.39 23.75 -11.92
N ILE A 1072 35.53 25.03 -12.22
CA ILE A 1072 36.20 25.55 -13.41
C ILE A 1072 37.54 26.17 -12.99
N THR A 1073 38.64 25.61 -13.48
CA THR A 1073 39.98 26.16 -13.29
C THR A 1073 40.54 26.67 -14.61
N VAL A 1074 40.81 27.97 -14.70
CA VAL A 1074 41.49 28.59 -15.83
C VAL A 1074 42.91 28.98 -15.43
N SER A 1075 43.89 28.34 -16.05
CA SER A 1075 45.32 28.67 -15.88
C SER A 1075 45.83 29.47 -17.08
N ILE A 1076 46.31 30.68 -16.85
CA ILE A 1076 46.92 31.53 -17.88
C ILE A 1076 48.44 31.39 -17.80
N LEU A 1077 49.10 31.17 -18.94
CA LEU A 1077 50.53 30.96 -19.06
C LEU A 1077 51.14 31.91 -20.09
N ASP A 1078 52.39 32.32 -19.88
CA ASP A 1078 53.18 32.98 -20.91
C ASP A 1078 53.74 31.97 -21.93
N MET A 1079 54.38 32.46 -22.99
CA MET A 1079 54.97 31.61 -24.05
C MET A 1079 56.11 30.69 -23.56
N SER A 1080 56.65 30.91 -22.35
CA SER A 1080 57.65 30.02 -21.73
C SER A 1080 57.02 28.90 -20.89
N GLY A 1081 55.68 28.85 -20.80
CA GLY A 1081 54.95 27.88 -20.00
C GLY A 1081 54.88 28.26 -18.51
N ARG A 1082 55.28 29.47 -18.14
CA ARG A 1082 55.15 29.95 -16.75
C ARG A 1082 53.73 30.43 -16.50
N ILE A 1083 53.12 29.97 -15.41
CA ILE A 1083 51.80 30.39 -14.97
C ILE A 1083 51.84 31.86 -14.53
N ILE A 1084 50.92 32.65 -15.08
CA ILE A 1084 50.78 34.09 -14.86
C ILE A 1084 49.58 34.38 -13.96
N ARG A 1085 48.53 33.57 -14.05
CA ARG A 1085 47.30 33.70 -13.26
C ARG A 1085 46.58 32.34 -13.18
N ILE A 1086 45.98 32.03 -12.04
CA ILE A 1086 45.00 30.95 -11.93
C ILE A 1086 43.67 31.55 -11.47
N ILE A 1087 42.58 31.21 -12.17
CA ILE A 1087 41.22 31.61 -11.83
C ILE A 1087 40.44 30.34 -11.52
N ARG A 1088 39.78 30.30 -10.35
CA ARG A 1088 38.91 29.20 -9.95
C ARG A 1088 37.51 29.74 -9.73
N GLU A 1089 36.54 29.12 -10.36
CA GLU A 1089 35.12 29.45 -10.26
C GLU A 1089 34.34 28.17 -10.01
N GLU A 1090 33.31 28.26 -9.19
CA GLU A 1090 32.28 27.22 -9.06
C GLU A 1090 31.00 27.73 -9.71
N ALA A 1091 30.45 26.94 -10.62
CA ALA A 1091 29.21 27.29 -11.29
C ALA A 1091 28.30 26.07 -11.37
N TYR A 1092 27.01 26.28 -11.10
CA TYR A 1092 25.99 25.30 -11.48
C TYR A 1092 25.66 25.49 -12.95
N SER A 1093 26.02 24.53 -13.79
CA SER A 1093 25.69 24.63 -15.21
C SER A 1093 24.24 24.26 -15.44
N THR A 1094 23.46 25.16 -16.03
CA THR A 1094 22.06 24.90 -16.41
C THR A 1094 21.93 24.40 -17.85
N GLY A 1095 23.04 24.29 -18.59
CA GLY A 1095 23.06 23.99 -20.01
C GLY A 1095 24.41 23.47 -20.49
N TYR A 1096 24.76 23.73 -21.74
CA TYR A 1096 25.91 23.12 -22.41
C TYR A 1096 27.09 24.07 -22.62
N ARG A 1097 27.04 25.27 -22.03
CA ARG A 1097 28.12 26.26 -22.17
C ARG A 1097 28.47 26.83 -20.81
N LEU A 1098 29.76 26.84 -20.50
CA LEU A 1098 30.27 27.39 -19.26
C LEU A 1098 29.95 28.89 -19.18
N PRO A 1099 29.53 29.38 -18.01
CA PRO A 1099 29.50 30.81 -17.74
C PRO A 1099 30.86 31.44 -18.07
N PRO A 1100 30.89 32.63 -18.69
CA PRO A 1100 32.14 33.25 -19.10
C PRO A 1100 33.01 33.62 -17.89
N VAL A 1101 34.19 33.01 -17.78
CA VAL A 1101 35.22 33.31 -16.77
C VAL A 1101 36.04 34.51 -17.23
N ARG A 1102 35.99 35.61 -16.48
CA ARG A 1102 36.70 36.84 -16.85
C ARG A 1102 38.15 36.81 -16.39
N TRP A 1103 39.08 37.04 -17.32
CA TRP A 1103 40.44 37.44 -16.98
C TRP A 1103 40.64 38.93 -17.27
N ASP A 1104 41.00 39.67 -16.24
CA ASP A 1104 41.20 41.12 -16.26
C ASP A 1104 42.53 41.56 -16.88
N GLY A 1105 43.32 40.63 -17.44
CA GLY A 1105 44.64 40.92 -18.01
C GLY A 1105 45.73 41.20 -16.96
N ASN A 1106 45.51 40.86 -15.70
CA ASN A 1106 46.49 41.02 -14.63
C ASN A 1106 47.10 39.67 -14.20
N THR A 1107 48.32 39.76 -13.67
CA THR A 1107 49.02 38.68 -12.94
C THR A 1107 48.32 38.36 -11.61
N GLU A 1108 48.77 37.32 -10.91
CA GLU A 1108 48.32 37.02 -9.54
C GLU A 1108 48.58 38.19 -8.58
N GLU A 1109 49.68 38.94 -8.77
CA GLU A 1109 50.01 40.13 -7.95
C GLU A 1109 49.29 41.42 -8.40
N GLY A 1110 48.29 41.33 -9.27
CA GLY A 1110 47.49 42.47 -9.71
C GLY A 1110 48.19 43.43 -10.70
N ARG A 1111 49.37 43.07 -11.22
CA ARG A 1111 50.06 43.86 -12.26
C ARG A 1111 49.57 43.49 -13.64
N ARG A 1112 49.40 44.49 -14.52
CA ARG A 1112 49.04 44.30 -15.92
C ARG A 1112 50.10 43.48 -16.65
N VAL A 1113 49.68 42.48 -17.40
CA VAL A 1113 50.59 41.70 -18.26
C VAL A 1113 50.99 42.51 -19.50
N GLY A 1114 52.20 42.25 -20.02
CA GLY A 1114 52.69 42.93 -21.23
C GLY A 1114 51.91 42.54 -22.48
N ARG A 1115 51.95 43.39 -23.51
CA ARG A 1115 51.41 43.07 -24.85
C ARG A 1115 52.06 41.78 -25.37
N GLY A 1116 51.27 40.85 -25.86
CA GLY A 1116 51.79 39.56 -26.30
C GLY A 1116 50.75 38.44 -26.36
N ILE A 1117 51.23 37.25 -26.67
CA ILE A 1117 50.43 36.03 -26.74
C ILE A 1117 50.57 35.27 -25.41
N TYR A 1118 49.43 34.89 -24.84
CA TYR A 1118 49.33 34.05 -23.66
C TYR A 1118 48.56 32.78 -24.02
N ILE A 1119 48.92 31.65 -23.41
CA ILE A 1119 48.20 30.40 -23.54
C ILE A 1119 47.29 30.28 -22.32
N TYR A 1120 46.07 29.80 -22.49
CA TYR A 1120 45.23 29.44 -21.35
C TYR A 1120 44.81 27.98 -21.42
N SER A 1121 44.69 27.35 -20.27
CA SER A 1121 44.10 26.02 -20.11
C SER A 1121 42.87 26.12 -19.23
N VAL A 1122 41.78 25.51 -19.68
CA VAL A 1122 40.52 25.37 -18.94
C VAL A 1122 40.41 23.90 -18.54
N THR A 1123 40.33 23.64 -17.24
CA THR A 1123 40.03 22.33 -16.67
C THR A 1123 38.69 22.44 -15.94
N VAL A 1124 37.77 21.53 -16.23
CA VAL A 1124 36.46 21.47 -15.57
C VAL A 1124 36.31 20.12 -14.90
N ARG A 1125 35.82 20.12 -13.66
CA ARG A 1125 35.56 18.90 -12.88
C ARG A 1125 34.13 18.86 -12.35
N THR A 1126 33.48 17.70 -12.43
CA THR A 1126 32.14 17.45 -11.86
C THR A 1126 32.23 16.98 -10.41
N SER A 1127 31.13 17.04 -9.66
CA SER A 1127 31.05 16.52 -8.29
C SER A 1127 31.30 15.00 -8.18
N ARG A 1128 31.14 14.27 -9.29
CA ARG A 1128 31.41 12.82 -9.40
C ARG A 1128 32.87 12.49 -9.74
N GLY A 1129 33.71 13.51 -9.91
CA GLY A 1129 35.13 13.37 -10.20
C GLY A 1129 35.49 13.20 -11.68
N GLU A 1130 34.53 13.39 -12.61
CA GLU A 1130 34.85 13.44 -14.04
C GLU A 1130 35.57 14.74 -14.37
N GLU A 1131 36.57 14.69 -15.24
CA GLU A 1131 37.38 15.85 -15.62
C GLU A 1131 37.53 15.96 -17.14
N ALA A 1132 37.43 17.18 -17.66
CA ALA A 1132 37.72 17.51 -19.04
C ALA A 1132 38.58 18.77 -19.11
N GLN A 1133 39.53 18.79 -20.04
CA GLN A 1133 40.48 19.88 -20.21
C GLN A 1133 40.59 20.30 -21.67
N GLY A 1134 40.83 21.58 -21.90
CA GLY A 1134 41.42 22.02 -23.15
C GLY A 1134 42.15 23.36 -23.03
N THR A 1135 42.62 23.87 -24.17
CA THR A 1135 43.54 25.01 -24.20
C THR A 1135 43.20 25.97 -25.34
N GLY A 1136 43.50 27.26 -25.15
CA GLY A 1136 43.41 28.27 -26.19
C GLY A 1136 44.52 29.32 -26.07
N ARG A 1137 44.43 30.37 -26.89
CA ARG A 1137 45.41 31.47 -26.93
C ARG A 1137 44.71 32.83 -26.80
N ILE A 1138 45.29 33.72 -26.01
CA ILE A 1138 44.83 35.10 -25.82
C ILE A 1138 45.90 36.04 -26.33
N ILE A 1139 45.50 37.05 -27.11
CA ILE A 1139 46.37 38.14 -27.56
C ILE A 1139 46.02 39.38 -26.74
N ILE A 1140 46.99 39.94 -26.01
CA ILE A 1140 46.85 41.21 -25.29
C ILE A 1140 47.48 42.34 -26.10
N LEU A 1141 46.71 43.41 -26.37
CA LEU A 1141 47.12 44.58 -27.17
C LEU A 1141 47.69 45.74 -26.36
#